data_AF-A0A080Z374-F1
#
_entry.id   AF-A0A080Z374-F1
#
_cell.length_a   1.000
_cell.length_b   1.000
_cell.length_c   1.000
_cell.angle_alpha   90.00
_cell.angle_beta   90.00
_cell.angle_gamma   90.00
#
_symmetry.space_group_name_H-M   'P 1'
#
loop_
_entity.id
_entity.type
_entity.pdbx_description
1 polymer ?
#
loop_
_entity_poly.entity_id
_entity_poly.type
_entity_poly.pdbx_seq_one_letter_code
_entity_poly.pdbx_strand_id
1 'polypeptide(L)'
;MNEPTRKLFGLRKESPLLVDELGVRELWERGFKGQGVKVGVFDTGLSSKLTNVKEKINWTHEPKNTDTVGHGTFVAGVISGTDSRCPGIAPEAELFVFRGPDFQDLPFVDKVKELAAHGIILVSAVGNDGPHYGLLSNPADQVEVIGVGGVTKDNAIAEFSSRGMTTWELPFGSGRVKPDIVTLAEDVPGADASGGCKVLSGTSASAPILSASIAVLASMIPVEERWNLLNPASMKQILLESADKLEARYDSEHLVRNHIFEQGNGVLNISKAGQAVEKLWARYQTAQNVTRPDSDVVPTVLKPSSFPDRIDLTDCPRMWPYCLQPLYHSALPLMVNLTIMNPSSVVGTIKKPPQWINGNNGEHLAISTTSPSAIWPYFGSIGVFIEVKEKAAAFEGIAEGSLRLEVENGIKVDELLIPLTIKIIPTPPAPKRILWDQFHNIPYPSAFVPRDNLENQHDLMDVAGDHPHTNYHQMWNFLTGEGFFVEILPFEYSCLDLGKYGVVMVVDPEEEFFRDEIVALQAAVKYSNVSLIVFADWYDNRMLDSLQLFDTSTLSKWHAITGGSNIPAVNELLRDFHIAFGDGVVYSSSVSLMDSGNDSSFPYWSGSYLTNFPVGGYLGYIDAVDQSAKTLNGSEKTLTDVPVLGLYQVPSIYGGRIAVFGDSSCLDSNVHPAAKFRHCFGMLRKMLHFTNGAVLPSTNSPQDESASAGLQRLELEFVADKSQLHPLVDLQDEDIWHLRARYNEFAKHSKVLQASQGRSTHRSFCKFFAKEQCIEATTESVT
;
A
#
# COMPACT_ATOMS: atom_id res chain seq x y z
N MET A 1 -6.98 19.56 -1.39
CA MET A 1 -7.23 19.35 0.05
C MET A 1 -7.21 20.70 0.78
N ASN A 2 -7.90 20.86 1.91
CA ASN A 2 -7.89 22.09 2.72
C ASN A 2 -6.74 22.03 3.75
N GLU A 3 -5.54 22.45 3.39
CA GLU A 3 -4.44 22.57 4.35
C GLU A 3 -4.72 23.67 5.41
N PRO A 4 -4.54 23.39 6.72
CA PRO A 4 -4.82 24.36 7.77
C PRO A 4 -3.79 25.51 7.76
N THR A 5 -4.16 26.63 7.15
CA THR A 5 -3.34 27.85 7.08
C THR A 5 -3.46 28.69 8.35
N ARG A 6 -2.34 29.01 9.00
CA ARG A 6 -2.27 30.07 10.03
C ARG A 6 -1.34 31.19 9.60
N LYS A 7 -1.83 32.43 9.68
CA LYS A 7 -0.99 33.63 9.54
C LYS A 7 -0.11 33.78 10.78
N LEU A 8 1.15 34.15 10.54
CA LEU A 8 2.21 34.33 11.54
C LEU A 8 2.00 35.60 12.41
N PHE A 9 0.87 35.68 13.10
CA PHE A 9 0.60 36.70 14.11
C PHE A 9 1.12 36.24 15.48
N GLY A 10 2.34 36.65 15.82
CA GLY A 10 2.80 36.65 17.21
C GLY A 10 3.56 35.42 17.70
N LEU A 11 4.27 34.68 16.83
CA LEU A 11 5.39 33.87 17.33
C LEU A 11 6.45 34.79 17.95
N ARG A 12 7.00 34.36 19.09
CA ARG A 12 8.03 35.13 19.82
C ARG A 12 9.29 35.25 18.97
N LYS A 13 10.10 36.26 19.28
CA LYS A 13 11.34 36.63 18.59
C LYS A 13 12.50 35.61 18.75
N GLU A 14 12.17 34.36 19.10
CA GLU A 14 13.06 33.34 19.69
C GLU A 14 12.86 31.94 19.09
N SER A 15 11.90 31.73 18.18
CA SER A 15 11.82 30.46 17.44
C SER A 15 13.01 30.31 16.48
N PRO A 16 13.69 29.16 16.43
CA PRO A 16 14.79 28.93 15.47
C PRO A 16 14.26 28.98 14.02
N LEU A 17 15.13 29.36 13.09
CA LEU A 17 14.79 29.37 11.66
C LEU A 17 14.86 27.94 11.12
N LEU A 18 14.06 27.64 10.08
CA LEU A 18 14.08 26.34 9.39
C LEU A 18 15.49 25.90 8.94
N VAL A 19 16.31 26.87 8.53
CA VAL A 19 17.73 26.70 8.13
C VAL A 19 18.61 26.21 9.29
N ASP A 20 18.26 26.58 10.53
CA ASP A 20 18.96 26.15 11.75
C ASP A 20 18.43 24.79 12.23
N GLU A 21 17.11 24.59 12.23
CA GLU A 21 16.46 23.31 12.59
C GLU A 21 16.96 22.14 11.72
N LEU A 22 17.18 22.39 10.43
CA LEU A 22 17.66 21.39 9.46
C LEU A 22 19.19 21.27 9.37
N GLY A 23 19.97 22.04 10.13
CA GLY A 23 21.44 22.02 10.08
C GLY A 23 22.09 22.65 8.83
N VAL A 24 21.30 23.29 7.96
CA VAL A 24 21.74 23.88 6.67
C VAL A 24 22.77 25.01 6.89
N ARG A 25 22.72 25.69 8.05
CA ARG A 25 23.62 26.81 8.41
C ARG A 25 25.11 26.49 8.21
N GLU A 26 25.55 25.28 8.55
CA GLU A 26 26.94 24.82 8.41
C GLU A 26 27.43 24.90 6.95
N LEU A 27 26.57 24.50 6.01
CA LEU A 27 26.88 24.52 4.58
C LEU A 27 26.86 25.96 4.03
N TRP A 28 25.96 26.82 4.53
CA TRP A 28 25.91 28.24 4.16
C TRP A 28 27.15 29.02 4.59
N GLU A 29 27.67 28.76 5.79
CA GLU A 29 28.91 29.37 6.31
C GLU A 29 30.14 28.97 5.47
N ARG A 30 30.10 27.77 4.90
CA ARG A 30 31.08 27.26 3.94
C ARG A 30 30.85 27.75 2.50
N GLY A 31 29.80 28.54 2.28
CA GLY A 31 29.48 29.18 1.00
C GLY A 31 28.55 28.39 0.08
N PHE A 32 27.96 27.27 0.52
CA PHE A 32 27.06 26.44 -0.28
C PHE A 32 25.60 26.83 -0.02
N LYS A 33 24.92 27.38 -1.03
CA LYS A 33 23.58 28.00 -0.93
C LYS A 33 22.68 27.71 -2.14
N GLY A 34 23.03 26.71 -2.95
CA GLY A 34 22.31 26.36 -4.18
C GLY A 34 22.83 27.01 -5.45
N GLN A 35 23.96 27.72 -5.40
CA GLN A 35 24.47 28.51 -6.52
C GLN A 35 24.69 27.68 -7.79
N GLY A 36 24.13 28.17 -8.91
CA GLY A 36 24.19 27.52 -10.22
C GLY A 36 23.36 26.23 -10.33
N VAL A 37 22.52 25.90 -9.34
CA VAL A 37 21.54 24.82 -9.44
C VAL A 37 20.21 25.40 -9.91
N LYS A 38 19.53 24.69 -10.82
CA LYS A 38 18.21 25.05 -11.34
C LYS A 38 17.16 24.16 -10.67
N VAL A 39 16.08 24.76 -10.17
CA VAL A 39 14.99 24.04 -9.51
C VAL A 39 13.67 24.39 -10.20
N GLY A 40 13.02 23.36 -10.74
CA GLY A 40 11.66 23.45 -11.29
C GLY A 40 10.62 23.24 -10.20
N VAL A 41 9.65 24.15 -10.09
CA VAL A 41 8.53 24.07 -9.15
C VAL A 41 7.24 23.96 -9.95
N PHE A 42 6.59 22.80 -9.90
CA PHE A 42 5.32 22.51 -10.57
C PHE A 42 4.22 22.57 -9.51
N ASP A 43 3.42 23.64 -9.51
CA ASP A 43 2.51 23.97 -8.40
C ASP A 43 1.44 25.00 -8.83
N THR A 44 0.71 25.63 -7.91
CA THR A 44 -0.26 26.70 -8.16
C THR A 44 0.36 28.02 -8.66
N GLY A 45 1.68 28.07 -8.88
CA GLY A 45 2.40 29.22 -9.43
C GLY A 45 3.13 30.06 -8.38
N LEU A 46 3.35 31.36 -8.67
CA LEU A 46 4.06 32.27 -7.76
C LEU A 46 3.43 33.68 -7.74
N SER A 47 3.20 34.26 -6.56
CA SER A 47 2.74 35.66 -6.40
C SER A 47 3.77 36.57 -5.74
N SER A 48 4.66 36.05 -4.90
CA SER A 48 5.65 36.86 -4.16
C SER A 48 6.97 37.08 -4.90
N LYS A 49 7.66 38.19 -4.56
CA LYS A 49 8.99 38.50 -5.10
C LYS A 49 10.08 37.69 -4.39
N LEU A 50 10.42 36.54 -4.98
CA LEU A 50 11.59 35.74 -4.59
C LEU A 50 12.84 36.19 -5.36
N THR A 51 14.03 35.86 -4.85
CA THR A 51 15.29 36.01 -5.61
C THR A 51 15.40 34.96 -6.72
N ASN A 52 16.18 35.28 -7.75
CA ASN A 52 16.66 34.34 -8.78
C ASN A 52 15.59 33.52 -9.54
N VAL A 53 14.33 33.94 -9.53
CA VAL A 53 13.29 33.43 -10.44
C VAL A 53 13.68 33.80 -11.87
N LYS A 54 13.98 32.80 -12.70
CA LYS A 54 14.37 32.97 -14.11
C LYS A 54 13.18 32.94 -15.04
N GLU A 55 12.23 32.04 -14.77
CA GLU A 55 11.07 31.83 -15.63
C GLU A 55 9.82 31.51 -14.82
N LYS A 56 8.67 31.87 -15.38
CA LYS A 56 7.37 31.64 -14.79
C LYS A 56 6.34 31.38 -15.88
N ILE A 57 5.95 30.13 -16.04
CA ILE A 57 5.02 29.67 -17.10
C ILE A 57 3.68 29.28 -16.48
N ASN A 58 2.60 29.49 -17.24
CA ASN A 58 1.26 29.04 -16.90
C ASN A 58 0.74 28.13 -18.01
N TRP A 59 0.47 26.88 -17.69
CA TRP A 59 -0.12 25.86 -18.57
C TRP A 59 -1.60 25.61 -18.27
N THR A 60 -2.19 26.31 -17.29
CA THR A 60 -3.64 26.27 -17.04
C THR A 60 -4.40 27.16 -18.01
N HIS A 61 -5.72 26.93 -18.14
CA HIS A 61 -6.61 27.80 -18.90
C HIS A 61 -6.92 29.15 -18.22
N GLU A 62 -6.39 29.42 -17.02
CA GLU A 62 -6.67 30.66 -16.31
C GLU A 62 -5.87 31.86 -16.87
N PRO A 63 -6.48 33.05 -17.02
CA PRO A 63 -5.88 34.19 -17.71
C PRO A 63 -4.79 34.92 -16.90
N LYS A 64 -4.45 34.46 -15.69
CA LYS A 64 -3.48 35.11 -14.81
C LYS A 64 -2.43 34.13 -14.32
N ASN A 65 -1.16 34.49 -14.51
CA ASN A 65 -0.04 33.72 -13.97
C ASN A 65 0.14 33.90 -12.45
N THR A 66 -0.70 34.69 -11.76
CA THR A 66 -0.60 34.93 -10.31
C THR A 66 -1.09 33.72 -9.51
N ASP A 67 -0.31 33.30 -8.52
CA ASP A 67 -0.74 32.30 -7.55
C ASP A 67 -1.92 32.84 -6.73
N THR A 68 -3.10 32.25 -6.96
CA THR A 68 -4.37 32.60 -6.32
C THR A 68 -4.70 31.68 -5.15
N VAL A 69 -4.04 30.53 -5.04
CA VAL A 69 -4.19 29.55 -3.96
C VAL A 69 -3.18 29.84 -2.85
N GLY A 70 -1.97 30.28 -3.21
CA GLY A 70 -0.89 30.60 -2.29
C GLY A 70 -0.01 29.42 -1.91
N HIS A 71 -0.21 28.25 -2.51
CA HIS A 71 0.57 27.03 -2.23
C HIS A 71 1.94 27.08 -2.90
N GLY A 72 1.99 27.25 -4.24
CA GLY A 72 3.25 27.34 -4.98
C GLY A 72 4.15 28.50 -4.56
N THR A 73 3.57 29.61 -4.10
CA THR A 73 4.35 30.71 -3.51
C THR A 73 5.05 30.29 -2.21
N PHE A 74 4.41 29.46 -1.39
CA PHE A 74 5.02 28.90 -0.20
C PHE A 74 6.12 27.91 -0.53
N VAL A 75 5.83 26.95 -1.42
CA VAL A 75 6.78 25.92 -1.86
C VAL A 75 8.05 26.55 -2.45
N ALA A 76 7.90 27.50 -3.38
CA ALA A 76 9.02 28.28 -3.90
C ALA A 76 9.72 29.13 -2.83
N GLY A 77 8.97 29.63 -1.83
CA GLY A 77 9.50 30.39 -0.70
C GLY A 77 10.34 29.55 0.28
N VAL A 78 10.00 28.28 0.51
CA VAL A 78 10.83 27.34 1.30
C VAL A 78 12.16 27.07 0.60
N ILE A 79 12.18 27.09 -0.75
CA ILE A 79 13.40 26.92 -1.54
C ILE A 79 14.26 28.20 -1.54
N SER A 80 13.71 29.35 -1.99
CA SER A 80 14.50 30.58 -2.21
C SER A 80 13.86 31.86 -1.61
N GLY A 81 13.19 31.73 -0.48
CA GLY A 81 12.62 32.82 0.32
C GLY A 81 13.65 33.88 0.73
N THR A 82 13.26 35.14 0.62
CA THR A 82 14.11 36.33 0.84
C THR A 82 13.86 37.06 2.15
N ASP A 83 12.77 36.71 2.86
CA ASP A 83 12.42 37.32 4.14
C ASP A 83 13.28 36.74 5.25
N SER A 84 13.93 37.59 6.06
CA SER A 84 14.83 37.13 7.13
C SER A 84 14.13 36.33 8.23
N ARG A 85 12.80 36.33 8.28
CA ARG A 85 11.98 35.54 9.22
C ARG A 85 11.63 34.14 8.69
N CYS A 86 11.70 33.93 7.37
CA CYS A 86 11.51 32.64 6.72
C CYS A 86 12.44 32.55 5.48
N PRO A 87 13.77 32.55 5.68
CA PRO A 87 14.71 32.47 4.58
C PRO A 87 14.64 31.09 3.94
N GLY A 88 14.63 31.04 2.61
CA GLY A 88 14.64 29.78 1.87
C GLY A 88 15.98 29.05 2.04
N ILE A 89 15.95 27.72 1.98
CA ILE A 89 17.10 26.83 2.24
C ILE A 89 18.21 26.95 1.18
N ALA A 90 17.84 27.24 -0.07
CA ALA A 90 18.74 27.39 -1.22
C ALA A 90 18.55 28.77 -1.89
N PRO A 91 18.91 29.89 -1.21
CA PRO A 91 18.57 31.24 -1.65
C PRO A 91 19.31 31.68 -2.93
N GLU A 92 20.38 30.99 -3.33
CA GLU A 92 21.16 31.26 -4.53
C GLU A 92 20.83 30.32 -5.71
N ALA A 93 19.86 29.42 -5.55
CA ALA A 93 19.33 28.59 -6.64
C ALA A 93 18.54 29.41 -7.68
N GLU A 94 18.45 28.89 -8.91
CA GLU A 94 17.68 29.48 -10.01
C GLU A 94 16.29 28.82 -10.08
N LEU A 95 15.22 29.57 -9.84
CA LEU A 95 13.86 29.03 -9.85
C LEU A 95 13.17 29.15 -11.23
N PHE A 96 12.52 28.06 -11.62
CA PHE A 96 11.63 27.97 -12.78
C PHE A 96 10.26 27.51 -12.26
N VAL A 97 9.24 28.38 -12.32
CA VAL A 97 7.92 28.06 -11.73
C VAL A 97 6.90 27.79 -12.83
N PHE A 98 6.29 26.62 -12.80
CA PHE A 98 5.29 26.14 -13.74
C PHE A 98 3.95 26.02 -13.01
N ARG A 99 2.92 26.71 -13.51
CA ARG A 99 1.53 26.50 -13.06
C ARG A 99 0.84 25.47 -13.95
N GLY A 100 0.44 24.34 -13.38
CA GLY A 100 -0.33 23.30 -14.03
C GLY A 100 -1.24 22.57 -13.03
N PRO A 101 -2.23 21.80 -13.49
CA PRO A 101 -2.94 20.86 -12.63
C PRO A 101 -2.13 19.57 -12.46
N ASP A 102 -2.48 18.77 -11.46
CA ASP A 102 -1.96 17.42 -11.28
C ASP A 102 -2.58 16.47 -12.33
N PHE A 103 -1.80 15.51 -12.82
CA PHE A 103 -2.25 14.51 -13.80
C PHE A 103 -1.78 13.12 -13.36
N GLN A 104 -2.66 12.12 -13.39
CA GLN A 104 -2.35 10.72 -13.02
C GLN A 104 -2.29 9.77 -14.23
N ASP A 105 -2.30 10.29 -15.45
CA ASP A 105 -2.40 9.48 -16.67
C ASP A 105 -1.06 8.84 -17.08
N LEU A 106 -1.10 7.69 -17.77
CA LEU A 106 0.09 6.98 -18.26
C LEU A 106 1.14 7.85 -19.01
N PRO A 107 0.79 8.84 -19.85
CA PRO A 107 1.76 9.74 -20.47
C PRO A 107 2.59 10.56 -19.48
N PHE A 108 2.10 10.80 -18.27
CA PHE A 108 2.83 11.48 -17.20
C PHE A 108 3.93 10.57 -16.60
N VAL A 109 3.63 9.28 -16.39
CA VAL A 109 4.60 8.26 -15.93
C VAL A 109 5.76 8.10 -16.91
N ASP A 110 5.48 8.05 -18.22
CA ASP A 110 6.53 7.99 -19.25
C ASP A 110 7.41 9.25 -19.26
N LYS A 111 6.82 10.43 -18.95
CA LYS A 111 7.58 11.69 -18.84
C LYS A 111 8.43 11.76 -17.57
N VAL A 112 8.00 11.17 -16.45
CA VAL A 112 8.85 10.99 -15.26
C VAL A 112 10.13 10.22 -15.61
N LYS A 113 9.99 9.12 -16.38
CA LYS A 113 11.15 8.33 -16.86
C LYS A 113 12.02 9.10 -17.85
N GLU A 114 11.44 9.84 -18.79
CA GLU A 114 12.19 10.69 -19.73
C GLU A 114 13.04 11.75 -18.99
N LEU A 115 12.45 12.45 -18.01
CA LEU A 115 13.15 13.43 -17.17
C LEU A 115 14.28 12.77 -16.37
N ALA A 116 14.02 11.63 -15.73
CA ALA A 116 15.04 10.88 -15.00
C ALA A 116 16.15 10.35 -15.91
N ALA A 117 15.85 9.94 -17.15
CA ALA A 117 16.85 9.53 -18.15
C ALA A 117 17.78 10.68 -18.58
N HIS A 118 17.24 11.91 -18.62
CA HIS A 118 18.01 13.15 -18.78
C HIS A 118 18.71 13.61 -17.49
N GLY A 119 18.71 12.79 -16.44
CA GLY A 119 19.38 13.03 -15.17
C GLY A 119 18.68 14.03 -14.25
N ILE A 120 17.45 14.44 -14.56
CA ILE A 120 16.69 15.39 -13.74
C ILE A 120 16.22 14.66 -12.47
N ILE A 121 16.65 15.17 -11.31
CA ILE A 121 16.28 14.63 -10.00
C ILE A 121 14.86 15.07 -9.68
N LEU A 122 13.95 14.11 -9.51
CA LEU A 122 12.54 14.35 -9.22
C LEU A 122 12.26 14.10 -7.74
N VAL A 123 11.53 15.00 -7.11
CA VAL A 123 11.07 14.94 -5.71
C VAL A 123 9.57 15.16 -5.70
N SER A 124 8.84 14.34 -4.95
CA SER A 124 7.39 14.53 -4.76
C SER A 124 6.98 14.23 -3.32
N ALA A 125 5.99 14.95 -2.83
CA ALA A 125 5.31 14.69 -1.57
C ALA A 125 4.48 13.40 -1.70
N VAL A 126 4.48 12.53 -0.67
CA VAL A 126 3.78 11.23 -0.74
C VAL A 126 2.26 11.26 -0.54
N GLY A 127 1.68 12.43 -0.27
CA GLY A 127 0.25 12.58 0.07
C GLY A 127 0.03 13.01 1.51
N ASN A 128 -1.21 13.39 1.82
CA ASN A 128 -1.62 13.89 3.14
C ASN A 128 -2.75 13.04 3.75
N ASP A 129 -2.84 11.79 3.30
CA ASP A 129 -3.93 10.85 3.55
C ASP A 129 -3.54 9.84 4.66
N GLY A 130 -2.49 10.16 5.44
CA GLY A 130 -2.21 9.47 6.70
C GLY A 130 -3.33 9.72 7.75
N PRO A 131 -3.51 8.82 8.73
CA PRO A 131 -2.60 7.76 9.15
C PRO A 131 -2.72 6.44 8.36
N HIS A 132 -3.51 6.44 7.29
CA HIS A 132 -3.81 5.32 6.42
C HIS A 132 -2.59 4.81 5.63
N TYR A 133 -2.67 3.53 5.25
CA TYR A 133 -1.60 2.80 4.56
C TYR A 133 -2.04 2.44 3.15
N GLY A 134 -1.11 2.36 2.21
CA GLY A 134 -1.36 2.09 0.78
C GLY A 134 -1.65 3.36 -0.04
N LEU A 135 -2.06 4.45 0.61
CA LEU A 135 -2.51 5.70 -0.02
C LEU A 135 -1.36 6.66 -0.39
N LEU A 136 -0.31 6.12 -1.01
CA LEU A 136 0.82 6.92 -1.52
C LEU A 136 0.45 7.55 -2.87
N SER A 137 0.64 8.86 -3.01
CA SER A 137 0.31 9.57 -4.25
C SER A 137 1.32 9.33 -5.38
N ASN A 138 0.82 9.21 -6.62
CA ASN A 138 1.64 9.30 -7.81
C ASN A 138 2.06 10.77 -8.07
N PRO A 139 3.31 11.07 -8.45
CA PRO A 139 4.38 10.15 -8.83
C PRO A 139 5.36 9.81 -7.69
N ALA A 140 5.03 10.11 -6.43
CA ALA A 140 5.93 9.90 -5.30
C ALA A 140 6.17 8.42 -4.97
N ASP A 141 5.27 7.54 -5.40
CA ASP A 141 5.36 6.08 -5.33
C ASP A 141 6.31 5.45 -6.38
N GLN A 142 6.57 6.13 -7.51
CA GLN A 142 7.43 5.64 -8.59
C GLN A 142 8.89 5.43 -8.14
N VAL A 143 9.62 4.54 -8.81
CA VAL A 143 10.99 4.16 -8.38
C VAL A 143 12.02 5.27 -8.66
N GLU A 144 11.79 6.03 -9.73
CA GLU A 144 12.63 7.13 -10.21
C GLU A 144 12.55 8.38 -9.33
N VAL A 145 11.38 8.63 -8.74
CA VAL A 145 11.08 9.82 -7.92
C VAL A 145 11.51 9.59 -6.49
N ILE A 146 12.08 10.62 -5.85
CA ILE A 146 12.32 10.63 -4.41
C ILE A 146 11.01 11.05 -3.72
N GLY A 147 10.27 10.07 -3.22
CA GLY A 147 9.02 10.27 -2.49
C GLY A 147 9.32 10.62 -1.04
N VAL A 148 8.91 11.81 -0.60
CA VAL A 148 9.21 12.32 0.75
C VAL A 148 7.96 12.40 1.63
N GLY A 149 8.04 11.73 2.79
CA GLY A 149 7.04 11.79 3.86
C GLY A 149 7.36 12.82 4.94
N GLY A 150 6.45 12.95 5.90
CA GLY A 150 6.47 14.02 6.89
C GLY A 150 6.79 13.58 8.32
N VAL A 151 7.59 14.38 9.01
CA VAL A 151 7.75 14.35 10.48
C VAL A 151 7.35 15.67 11.14
N THR A 152 6.98 15.59 12.41
CA THR A 152 6.82 16.73 13.32
C THR A 152 8.19 17.25 13.78
N LYS A 153 8.22 18.39 14.48
CA LYS A 153 9.46 18.95 15.05
C LYS A 153 10.12 18.05 16.11
N ASP A 154 9.35 17.15 16.72
CA ASP A 154 9.82 16.20 17.73
C ASP A 154 10.28 14.86 17.09
N ASN A 155 10.44 14.79 15.76
CA ASN A 155 10.80 13.59 15.00
C ASN A 155 9.80 12.42 15.15
N ALA A 156 8.53 12.71 15.44
CA ALA A 156 7.43 11.76 15.23
C ALA A 156 6.99 11.81 13.76
N ILE A 157 6.55 10.68 13.19
CA ILE A 157 5.87 10.68 11.89
C ILE A 157 4.61 11.55 11.99
N ALA A 158 4.45 12.50 11.06
CA ALA A 158 3.28 13.36 11.03
C ALA A 158 2.03 12.50 10.73
N GLU A 159 0.95 12.70 11.48
CA GLU A 159 -0.23 11.83 11.43
C GLU A 159 -0.80 11.72 10.00
N PHE A 160 -0.91 12.87 9.32
CA PHE A 160 -1.35 13.01 7.94
C PHE A 160 -0.37 12.49 6.89
N SER A 161 0.87 12.11 7.21
CA SER A 161 1.80 11.61 6.19
C SER A 161 1.33 10.25 5.68
N SER A 162 1.00 10.16 4.39
CA SER A 162 0.66 8.90 3.72
C SER A 162 1.78 7.87 3.88
N ARG A 163 1.41 6.58 3.95
CA ARG A 163 2.29 5.47 4.33
C ARG A 163 2.28 4.37 3.29
N GLY A 164 3.42 3.72 3.10
CA GLY A 164 3.51 2.56 2.24
C GLY A 164 2.90 1.30 2.86
N MET A 165 3.07 0.14 2.24
CA MET A 165 3.80 -0.09 0.97
C MET A 165 3.10 0.52 -0.25
N THR A 166 3.83 0.82 -1.33
CA THR A 166 3.17 1.14 -2.60
C THR A 166 2.57 -0.14 -3.18
N THR A 167 1.34 -0.04 -3.66
CA THR A 167 0.58 -1.13 -4.29
C THR A 167 0.92 -1.32 -5.77
N TRP A 168 1.82 -0.50 -6.34
CA TRP A 168 2.17 -0.48 -7.77
C TRP A 168 2.63 -1.85 -8.33
N GLU A 169 3.23 -2.70 -7.49
CA GLU A 169 3.67 -4.05 -7.88
C GLU A 169 2.63 -5.16 -7.63
N LEU A 170 1.44 -4.84 -7.09
CA LEU A 170 0.34 -5.79 -6.91
C LEU A 170 -0.42 -6.04 -8.23
N PRO A 171 -1.06 -7.22 -8.41
CA PRO A 171 -1.07 -8.37 -7.50
C PRO A 171 0.14 -9.30 -7.70
N PHE A 172 1.03 -9.02 -8.65
CA PHE A 172 2.06 -9.96 -9.13
C PHE A 172 3.43 -9.84 -8.40
N GLY A 173 3.47 -9.19 -7.23
CA GLY A 173 4.66 -8.98 -6.41
C GLY A 173 4.31 -8.55 -4.99
N SER A 174 5.30 -8.11 -4.20
CA SER A 174 5.11 -7.47 -2.89
C SER A 174 5.13 -5.95 -3.04
N GLY A 175 4.39 -5.19 -2.23
CA GLY A 175 4.52 -3.73 -2.27
C GLY A 175 5.94 -3.25 -1.92
N ARG A 176 6.47 -2.31 -2.72
CA ARG A 176 7.82 -1.73 -2.54
C ARG A 176 7.85 -0.71 -1.40
N VAL A 177 9.02 -0.53 -0.80
CA VAL A 177 9.25 0.43 0.29
C VAL A 177 9.14 1.87 -0.22
N LYS A 178 8.17 2.60 0.34
CA LYS A 178 7.96 4.04 0.23
C LYS A 178 7.36 4.56 1.56
N PRO A 179 7.57 5.83 1.97
CA PRO A 179 8.42 6.86 1.35
C PRO A 179 9.89 6.42 1.24
N ASP A 180 10.67 7.11 0.40
CA ASP A 180 12.13 6.92 0.36
C ASP A 180 12.77 7.46 1.66
N ILE A 181 12.35 8.65 2.07
CA ILE A 181 12.91 9.42 3.20
C ILE A 181 11.81 10.31 3.81
N VAL A 182 11.99 10.79 5.04
CA VAL A 182 11.09 11.78 5.66
C VAL A 182 11.83 13.07 6.06
N THR A 183 11.12 14.19 6.14
CA THR A 183 11.64 15.45 6.69
C THR A 183 10.49 16.28 7.28
N LEU A 184 10.79 17.46 7.83
CA LEU A 184 9.79 18.29 8.51
C LEU A 184 8.58 18.55 7.60
N ALA A 185 7.38 18.35 8.14
CA ALA A 185 6.10 18.57 7.45
C ALA A 185 5.12 19.43 8.25
N GLU A 186 5.33 19.57 9.56
CA GLU A 186 4.42 20.31 10.44
C GLU A 186 5.01 21.66 10.85
N ASP A 187 4.16 22.68 10.89
CA ASP A 187 4.49 24.05 11.27
C ASP A 187 5.70 24.63 10.50
N VAL A 188 5.80 24.32 9.20
CA VAL A 188 6.89 24.77 8.33
C VAL A 188 6.68 26.25 7.96
N PRO A 189 7.65 27.16 8.21
CA PRO A 189 7.57 28.55 7.80
C PRO A 189 8.00 28.74 6.34
N GLY A 190 7.22 29.51 5.58
CA GLY A 190 7.49 29.81 4.17
C GLY A 190 6.79 31.08 3.71
N ALA A 191 6.93 31.45 2.43
CA ALA A 191 6.42 32.72 1.93
C ALA A 191 4.88 32.75 1.81
N ASP A 192 4.27 33.87 2.21
CA ASP A 192 2.85 34.17 1.99
C ASP A 192 2.68 34.86 0.62
N ALA A 193 1.65 34.50 -0.15
CA ALA A 193 1.29 35.14 -1.42
C ALA A 193 0.83 36.60 -1.28
N SER A 194 0.38 36.99 -0.09
CA SER A 194 0.09 38.37 0.30
C SER A 194 1.32 39.15 0.82
N GLY A 195 2.48 38.48 0.91
CA GLY A 195 3.75 39.05 1.36
C GLY A 195 4.07 38.76 2.83
N GLY A 196 5.36 38.57 3.12
CA GLY A 196 5.84 38.10 4.42
C GLY A 196 5.83 36.57 4.53
N CYS A 197 5.72 36.06 5.74
CA CYS A 197 5.79 34.64 6.06
C CYS A 197 4.44 34.10 6.55
N LYS A 198 4.10 32.87 6.16
CA LYS A 198 3.03 32.04 6.72
C LYS A 198 3.58 30.68 7.17
N VAL A 199 2.73 29.91 7.84
CA VAL A 199 3.01 28.52 8.22
C VAL A 199 2.03 27.60 7.50
N LEU A 200 2.53 26.43 7.05
CA LEU A 200 1.74 25.32 6.53
C LEU A 200 2.16 24.01 7.21
N SER A 201 1.23 23.06 7.22
CA SER A 201 1.47 21.66 7.58
C SER A 201 0.97 20.76 6.45
N GLY A 202 1.83 19.84 6.00
CA GLY A 202 1.59 18.93 4.88
C GLY A 202 2.91 18.36 4.33
N THR A 203 2.89 17.17 3.73
CA THR A 203 4.06 16.62 3.01
C THR A 203 4.46 17.49 1.80
N SER A 204 3.53 18.31 1.32
CA SER A 204 3.71 19.44 0.40
C SER A 204 4.79 20.44 0.88
N ALA A 205 5.05 20.55 2.18
CA ALA A 205 6.14 21.34 2.75
C ALA A 205 7.48 20.57 2.82
N SER A 206 7.44 19.24 2.87
CA SER A 206 8.63 18.37 2.89
C SER A 206 9.32 18.27 1.52
N ALA A 207 8.55 18.25 0.43
CA ALA A 207 9.06 18.25 -0.95
C ALA A 207 10.01 19.44 -1.27
N PRO A 208 9.66 20.72 -0.99
CA PRO A 208 10.57 21.83 -1.19
C PRO A 208 11.75 21.84 -0.22
N ILE A 209 11.60 21.36 1.02
CA ILE A 209 12.72 21.21 1.96
C ILE A 209 13.78 20.27 1.37
N LEU A 210 13.36 19.10 0.88
CA LEU A 210 14.26 18.12 0.29
C LEU A 210 14.87 18.65 -1.02
N SER A 211 14.06 19.26 -1.89
CA SER A 211 14.51 19.85 -3.16
C SER A 211 15.56 20.95 -2.96
N ALA A 212 15.36 21.82 -1.98
CA ALA A 212 16.32 22.86 -1.63
C ALA A 212 17.59 22.30 -0.98
N SER A 213 17.46 21.26 -0.14
CA SER A 213 18.61 20.54 0.43
C SER A 213 19.46 19.90 -0.65
N ILE A 214 18.83 19.25 -1.64
CA ILE A 214 19.50 18.74 -2.86
C ILE A 214 20.23 19.85 -3.60
N ALA A 215 19.65 21.06 -3.73
CA ALA A 215 20.33 22.18 -4.36
C ALA A 215 21.56 22.66 -3.57
N VAL A 216 21.48 22.77 -2.25
CA VAL A 216 22.63 23.10 -1.40
C VAL A 216 23.74 22.05 -1.53
N LEU A 217 23.39 20.76 -1.43
CA LEU A 217 24.31 19.63 -1.61
C LEU A 217 24.96 19.63 -3.00
N ALA A 218 24.18 19.84 -4.05
CA ALA A 218 24.69 19.90 -5.42
C ALA A 218 25.61 21.11 -5.64
N SER A 219 25.43 22.21 -4.90
CA SER A 219 26.31 23.38 -4.99
C SER A 219 27.71 23.15 -4.41
N MET A 220 27.94 22.04 -3.70
CA MET A 220 29.26 21.61 -3.19
C MET A 220 30.19 21.09 -4.30
N ILE A 221 29.65 20.70 -5.45
CA ILE A 221 30.41 20.24 -6.63
C ILE A 221 30.47 21.39 -7.66
N PRO A 222 31.60 21.61 -8.35
CA PRO A 222 31.70 22.60 -9.44
C PRO A 222 30.67 22.36 -10.55
N VAL A 223 30.14 23.43 -11.15
CA VAL A 223 29.01 23.37 -12.10
C VAL A 223 29.28 22.42 -13.27
N GLU A 224 30.50 22.46 -13.77
CA GLU A 224 31.06 21.68 -14.86
C GLU A 224 31.18 20.18 -14.56
N GLU A 225 31.27 19.78 -13.28
CA GLU A 225 31.42 18.38 -12.85
C GLU A 225 30.16 17.78 -12.23
N ARG A 226 29.13 18.58 -11.93
CA ARG A 226 27.88 18.12 -11.28
C ARG A 226 27.26 16.93 -12.00
N TRP A 227 27.11 17.01 -13.32
CA TRP A 227 26.46 15.96 -14.12
C TRP A 227 27.26 14.65 -14.22
N ASN A 228 28.56 14.68 -13.89
CA ASN A 228 29.41 13.48 -13.86
C ASN A 228 29.24 12.67 -12.56
N LEU A 229 28.62 13.26 -11.52
CA LEU A 229 28.51 12.68 -10.18
C LEU A 229 27.08 12.66 -9.63
N LEU A 230 26.25 13.63 -9.98
CA LEU A 230 24.90 13.83 -9.48
C LEU A 230 23.88 13.53 -10.57
N ASN A 231 23.09 12.49 -10.33
CA ASN A 231 21.97 12.04 -11.14
C ASN A 231 20.88 11.49 -10.17
N PRO A 232 19.70 11.07 -10.66
CA PRO A 232 18.61 10.62 -9.80
C PRO A 232 19.03 9.50 -8.84
N ALA A 233 19.77 8.50 -9.32
CA ALA A 233 20.23 7.40 -8.49
C ALA A 233 21.30 7.83 -7.48
N SER A 234 22.34 8.57 -7.89
CA SER A 234 23.40 8.96 -6.94
C SER A 234 22.93 9.93 -5.87
N MET A 235 22.01 10.85 -6.20
CA MET A 235 21.40 11.72 -5.19
C MET A 235 20.48 10.94 -4.26
N LYS A 236 19.64 10.03 -4.77
CA LYS A 236 18.82 9.15 -3.92
C LYS A 236 19.71 8.33 -2.97
N GLN A 237 20.78 7.70 -3.46
CA GLN A 237 21.76 6.98 -2.63
C GLN A 237 22.34 7.85 -1.51
N ILE A 238 22.85 9.05 -1.84
CA ILE A 238 23.41 9.99 -0.86
C ILE A 238 22.40 10.31 0.26
N LEU A 239 21.15 10.62 -0.11
CA LEU A 239 20.10 10.99 0.83
C LEU A 239 19.68 9.81 1.71
N LEU A 240 19.51 8.62 1.13
CA LEU A 240 19.16 7.41 1.88
C LEU A 240 20.29 7.00 2.83
N GLU A 241 21.53 6.86 2.35
CA GLU A 241 22.66 6.39 3.15
C GLU A 241 23.06 7.34 4.29
N SER A 242 22.65 8.61 4.21
CA SER A 242 22.93 9.64 5.23
C SER A 242 21.79 9.88 6.23
N ALA A 243 20.60 9.33 6.00
CA ALA A 243 19.40 9.57 6.82
C ALA A 243 19.54 9.05 8.27
N ASP A 244 18.89 9.76 9.20
CA ASP A 244 18.78 9.35 10.61
C ASP A 244 17.54 8.47 10.80
N LYS A 245 17.77 7.18 11.04
CA LYS A 245 16.69 6.21 11.31
C LYS A 245 15.99 6.57 12.62
N LEU A 246 14.67 6.75 12.56
CA LEU A 246 13.83 6.82 13.75
C LEU A 246 13.78 5.44 14.43
N GLU A 247 13.67 5.43 15.75
CA GLU A 247 13.44 4.19 16.51
C GLU A 247 12.03 3.66 16.21
N ALA A 248 11.96 2.43 15.70
CA ALA A 248 10.72 1.70 15.47
C ALA A 248 10.20 1.14 16.81
N ARG A 249 8.90 1.30 17.08
CA ARG A 249 8.31 0.93 18.38
C ARG A 249 6.87 0.42 18.22
N TYR A 250 6.37 -0.19 19.28
CA TYR A 250 4.93 -0.37 19.49
C TYR A 250 4.39 0.82 20.28
N ASP A 251 3.20 1.32 19.95
CA ASP A 251 2.50 2.31 20.77
C ASP A 251 1.60 1.66 21.85
N SER A 252 0.82 2.46 22.57
CA SER A 252 -0.07 2.01 23.65
C SER A 252 -1.17 1.05 23.18
N GLU A 253 -1.50 1.03 21.89
CA GLU A 253 -2.51 0.17 21.29
C GLU A 253 -1.88 -1.03 20.58
N HIS A 254 -0.57 -1.25 20.80
CA HIS A 254 0.26 -2.26 20.14
C HIS A 254 0.39 -2.06 18.62
N LEU A 255 0.05 -0.88 18.09
CA LEU A 255 0.29 -0.55 16.69
C LEU A 255 1.78 -0.31 16.46
N VAL A 256 2.26 -0.80 15.33
CA VAL A 256 3.67 -0.66 14.93
C VAL A 256 3.89 0.72 14.34
N ARG A 257 4.83 1.48 14.89
CA ARG A 257 5.16 2.86 14.52
C ARG A 257 6.62 3.04 14.15
N ASN A 258 6.89 4.01 13.29
CA ASN A 258 8.22 4.33 12.75
C ASN A 258 8.88 3.12 12.07
N HIS A 259 8.13 2.19 11.48
CA HIS A 259 8.72 1.11 10.67
C HIS A 259 9.05 1.60 9.25
N ILE A 260 9.67 0.74 8.44
CA ILE A 260 10.29 1.12 7.17
C ILE A 260 9.31 1.73 6.14
N PHE A 261 8.01 1.41 6.20
CA PHE A 261 6.99 1.98 5.31
C PHE A 261 6.33 3.27 5.84
N GLU A 262 6.69 3.73 7.06
CA GLU A 262 6.34 5.07 7.55
C GLU A 262 7.51 6.05 7.36
N GLN A 263 8.73 5.66 7.75
CA GLN A 263 9.91 6.55 7.74
C GLN A 263 10.83 6.39 6.51
N GLY A 264 10.63 5.39 5.66
CA GLY A 264 11.61 5.02 4.63
C GLY A 264 12.95 4.64 5.25
N ASN A 265 14.04 5.23 4.75
CA ASN A 265 15.36 5.04 5.37
C ASN A 265 15.65 5.99 6.56
N GLY A 266 14.76 6.94 6.88
CA GLY A 266 14.88 7.82 8.04
C GLY A 266 14.65 9.31 7.74
N VAL A 267 14.96 10.16 8.71
CA VAL A 267 14.90 11.62 8.60
C VAL A 267 16.10 12.16 7.81
N LEU A 268 15.85 13.13 6.94
CA LEU A 268 16.89 13.89 6.24
C LEU A 268 17.92 14.50 7.21
N ASN A 269 19.20 14.12 7.07
CA ASN A 269 20.32 14.77 7.75
C ASN A 269 21.26 15.42 6.72
N ILE A 270 21.15 16.74 6.54
CA ILE A 270 21.91 17.45 5.51
C ILE A 270 23.42 17.50 5.79
N SER A 271 23.86 17.53 7.06
CA SER A 271 25.30 17.52 7.39
C SER A 271 25.94 16.17 7.04
N LYS A 272 25.27 15.04 7.33
CA LYS A 272 25.73 13.71 6.90
C LYS A 272 25.70 13.56 5.38
N ALA A 273 24.67 14.08 4.70
CA ALA A 273 24.59 14.10 3.25
C ALA A 273 25.75 14.93 2.63
N GLY A 274 26.06 16.09 3.21
CA GLY A 274 27.19 16.93 2.80
C GLY A 274 28.53 16.21 2.92
N GLN A 275 28.76 15.50 4.04
CA GLN A 275 29.93 14.65 4.21
C GLN A 275 30.00 13.50 3.20
N ALA A 276 28.87 12.97 2.73
CA ALA A 276 28.84 11.96 1.67
C ALA A 276 29.19 12.57 0.30
N VAL A 277 28.68 13.76 -0.02
CA VAL A 277 29.04 14.53 -1.23
C VAL A 277 30.54 14.86 -1.24
N GLU A 278 31.12 15.29 -0.12
CA GLU A 278 32.56 15.55 0.01
C GLU A 278 33.40 14.31 -0.26
N LYS A 279 33.02 13.16 0.31
CA LYS A 279 33.72 11.89 0.10
C LYS A 279 33.63 11.43 -1.36
N LEU A 280 32.48 11.65 -2.01
CA LEU A 280 32.28 11.37 -3.43
C LEU A 280 33.16 12.27 -4.30
N TRP A 281 33.15 13.58 -4.04
CA TRP A 281 33.95 14.56 -4.76
C TRP A 281 35.46 14.31 -4.62
N ALA A 282 35.95 14.08 -3.39
CA ALA A 282 37.37 13.78 -3.14
C ALA A 282 37.83 12.47 -3.83
N ARG A 283 36.97 11.44 -3.87
CA ARG A 283 37.21 10.21 -4.65
C ARG A 283 37.32 10.50 -6.14
N TYR A 284 36.43 11.31 -6.68
CA TYR A 284 36.43 11.69 -8.09
C TYR A 284 37.67 12.48 -8.49
N GLN A 285 38.06 13.49 -7.71
CA GLN A 285 39.31 14.23 -7.91
C GLN A 285 40.54 13.31 -7.85
N THR A 286 40.54 12.32 -6.94
CA THR A 286 41.61 11.32 -6.86
C THR A 286 41.65 10.44 -8.10
N ALA A 287 40.49 10.02 -8.63
CA ALA A 287 40.40 9.25 -9.86
C ALA A 287 40.91 10.06 -11.07
N GLN A 288 40.46 11.31 -11.23
CA GLN A 288 40.93 12.24 -12.27
C GLN A 288 42.46 12.36 -12.29
N ASN A 289 43.09 12.56 -11.13
CA ASN A 289 44.55 12.71 -10.99
C ASN A 289 45.35 11.42 -11.31
N VAL A 290 44.71 10.25 -11.29
CA VAL A 290 45.37 8.95 -11.58
C VAL A 290 45.16 8.53 -13.05
N THR A 291 44.17 9.10 -13.74
CA THR A 291 43.96 8.89 -15.18
C THR A 291 45.18 9.33 -15.98
N ARG A 292 45.64 8.49 -16.92
CA ARG A 292 46.73 8.85 -17.84
C ARG A 292 46.28 9.94 -18.81
N PRO A 293 47.17 10.84 -19.26
CA PRO A 293 46.83 11.88 -20.24
C PRO A 293 46.39 11.34 -21.62
N ASP A 294 46.65 10.06 -21.92
CA ASP A 294 46.18 9.38 -23.15
C ASP A 294 44.83 8.65 -22.98
N SER A 295 44.08 8.91 -21.90
CA SER A 295 42.82 8.22 -21.56
C SER A 295 41.71 9.21 -21.26
N ASP A 296 40.87 9.51 -22.27
CA ASP A 296 39.73 10.45 -22.18
C ASP A 296 38.62 10.03 -21.20
N VAL A 297 38.69 8.83 -20.61
CA VAL A 297 37.67 8.28 -19.71
C VAL A 297 38.19 8.20 -18.27
N VAL A 298 37.63 9.03 -17.39
CA VAL A 298 37.82 8.95 -15.93
C VAL A 298 37.06 7.73 -15.40
N PRO A 299 37.68 6.82 -14.62
CA PRO A 299 36.99 5.69 -14.03
C PRO A 299 35.86 6.13 -13.10
N THR A 300 34.62 5.66 -13.35
CA THR A 300 33.48 6.03 -12.49
C THR A 300 33.66 5.53 -11.07
N VAL A 301 33.60 6.46 -10.12
CA VAL A 301 33.67 6.21 -8.66
C VAL A 301 32.31 5.80 -8.07
N LEU A 302 31.24 5.94 -8.87
CA LEU A 302 29.89 5.56 -8.54
C LEU A 302 29.74 4.04 -8.58
N LYS A 303 28.82 3.50 -7.75
CA LYS A 303 28.55 2.07 -7.63
C LYS A 303 27.06 1.80 -7.44
N PRO A 304 26.53 0.68 -7.96
CA PRO A 304 25.18 0.25 -7.64
C PRO A 304 24.98 0.01 -6.13
N SER A 305 23.78 0.29 -5.63
CA SER A 305 23.32 -0.14 -4.31
C SER A 305 21.83 -0.49 -4.33
N SER A 306 21.31 -1.00 -3.22
CA SER A 306 19.89 -1.35 -3.07
C SER A 306 19.23 -0.55 -1.95
N PHE A 307 17.91 -0.40 -2.05
CA PHE A 307 17.05 0.00 -0.95
C PHE A 307 15.89 -1.01 -0.80
N PRO A 308 15.72 -1.66 0.37
CA PRO A 308 16.62 -1.65 1.54
C PRO A 308 18.06 -2.12 1.27
N ASP A 309 19.00 -1.75 2.15
CA ASP A 309 20.42 -2.17 2.05
C ASP A 309 20.65 -3.64 2.45
N ARG A 310 19.66 -4.24 3.14
CA ARG A 310 19.61 -5.63 3.61
C ARG A 310 18.15 -6.05 3.81
N ILE A 311 17.88 -7.34 3.79
CA ILE A 311 16.60 -7.92 4.23
C ILE A 311 16.86 -8.62 5.57
N ASP A 312 16.51 -7.97 6.68
CA ASP A 312 16.70 -8.50 8.02
C ASP A 312 15.35 -8.69 8.72
N LEU A 313 14.88 -9.94 8.79
CA LEU A 313 13.61 -10.28 9.43
C LEU A 313 13.74 -10.41 10.96
N THR A 314 14.93 -10.15 11.52
CA THR A 314 15.15 -10.06 12.96
C THR A 314 15.13 -8.61 13.47
N ASP A 315 15.21 -7.62 12.56
CA ASP A 315 15.08 -6.18 12.85
C ASP A 315 13.61 -5.79 13.11
N CYS A 316 13.07 -6.28 14.23
CA CYS A 316 11.70 -6.04 14.66
C CYS A 316 11.66 -4.91 15.72
N PRO A 317 10.79 -3.89 15.57
CA PRO A 317 9.69 -3.79 14.62
C PRO A 317 9.99 -2.99 13.33
N ARG A 318 11.25 -2.65 13.03
CA ARG A 318 11.59 -1.79 11.87
C ARG A 318 11.24 -2.42 10.52
N MET A 319 11.47 -3.72 10.35
CA MET A 319 11.17 -4.48 9.12
C MET A 319 9.75 -5.07 9.13
N TRP A 320 8.81 -4.41 9.82
CA TRP A 320 7.38 -4.73 9.71
C TRP A 320 6.94 -4.58 8.24
N PRO A 321 6.07 -5.46 7.72
CA PRO A 321 5.40 -6.57 8.39
C PRO A 321 6.25 -7.85 8.48
N TYR A 322 7.30 -7.94 7.66
CA TYR A 322 8.06 -9.16 7.41
C TYR A 322 8.78 -9.75 8.64
N CYS A 323 9.09 -8.93 9.65
CA CYS A 323 9.72 -9.40 10.88
C CYS A 323 8.76 -9.98 11.94
N LEU A 324 7.43 -9.79 11.80
CA LEU A 324 6.45 -10.31 12.77
C LEU A 324 6.29 -11.84 12.66
N GLN A 325 6.46 -12.39 11.47
CA GLN A 325 6.21 -13.80 11.17
C GLN A 325 7.51 -14.51 10.72
N PRO A 326 8.02 -15.49 11.47
CA PRO A 326 9.15 -16.29 11.00
C PRO A 326 8.72 -17.22 9.85
N LEU A 327 9.68 -17.57 8.98
CA LEU A 327 9.43 -18.49 7.86
C LEU A 327 9.53 -19.94 8.29
N TYR A 328 8.90 -20.82 7.51
CA TYR A 328 8.85 -22.25 7.77
C TYR A 328 8.62 -23.03 6.47
N HIS A 329 8.89 -24.33 6.48
CA HIS A 329 8.72 -25.16 5.29
C HIS A 329 7.24 -25.31 4.90
N SER A 330 6.96 -25.40 3.60
CA SER A 330 5.62 -25.50 3.00
C SER A 330 4.74 -24.25 3.08
N ALA A 331 5.28 -23.13 3.59
CA ALA A 331 4.70 -21.80 3.38
C ALA A 331 4.88 -21.35 1.92
N LEU A 332 4.00 -20.45 1.45
CA LEU A 332 4.18 -19.68 0.23
C LEU A 332 5.50 -18.86 0.30
N PRO A 333 6.17 -18.61 -0.85
CA PRO A 333 7.41 -17.83 -0.86
C PRO A 333 7.17 -16.42 -0.30
N LEU A 334 7.96 -16.00 0.70
CA LEU A 334 7.94 -14.60 1.12
C LEU A 334 8.51 -13.75 0.01
N MET A 335 7.75 -12.75 -0.44
CA MET A 335 8.13 -11.80 -1.48
C MET A 335 8.61 -10.49 -0.84
N VAL A 336 9.78 -10.00 -1.24
CA VAL A 336 10.32 -8.69 -0.85
C VAL A 336 10.88 -7.99 -2.08
N ASN A 337 10.41 -6.78 -2.37
CA ASN A 337 10.88 -5.97 -3.49
C ASN A 337 12.07 -5.06 -3.08
N LEU A 338 13.14 -5.12 -3.87
CA LEU A 338 14.35 -4.32 -3.72
C LEU A 338 14.44 -3.27 -4.83
N THR A 339 14.58 -2.00 -4.46
CA THR A 339 14.95 -0.93 -5.40
C THR A 339 16.43 -0.99 -5.67
N ILE A 340 16.85 -1.23 -6.91
CA ILE A 340 18.25 -1.13 -7.34
C ILE A 340 18.51 0.27 -7.90
N MET A 341 19.54 0.91 -7.38
CA MET A 341 20.01 2.23 -7.81
C MET A 341 21.36 2.05 -8.51
N ASN A 342 21.43 2.39 -9.80
CA ASN A 342 22.62 2.28 -10.63
C ASN A 342 23.10 3.66 -11.08
N PRO A 343 23.80 4.42 -10.23
CA PRO A 343 24.28 5.77 -10.54
C PRO A 343 25.31 5.84 -11.69
N SER A 344 25.90 4.71 -12.07
CA SER A 344 27.02 4.63 -13.01
C SER A 344 26.63 4.77 -14.48
N SER A 345 25.36 4.59 -14.83
CA SER A 345 24.84 4.66 -16.21
C SER A 345 23.32 4.84 -16.23
N VAL A 346 22.80 5.58 -17.22
CA VAL A 346 21.35 5.71 -17.49
C VAL A 346 20.72 4.34 -17.76
N VAL A 347 21.46 3.46 -18.45
CA VAL A 347 21.07 2.08 -18.76
C VAL A 347 22.12 1.14 -18.16
N GLY A 348 21.68 0.26 -17.26
CA GLY A 348 22.43 -0.93 -16.86
C GLY A 348 21.69 -2.20 -17.27
N THR A 349 22.37 -3.34 -17.25
CA THR A 349 21.74 -4.65 -17.41
C THR A 349 22.11 -5.58 -16.27
N ILE A 350 21.20 -6.47 -15.89
CA ILE A 350 21.48 -7.52 -14.90
C ILE A 350 22.08 -8.70 -15.65
N LYS A 351 23.40 -8.90 -15.53
CA LYS A 351 24.18 -9.78 -16.41
C LYS A 351 23.73 -11.25 -16.34
N LYS A 352 23.29 -11.68 -15.17
CA LYS A 352 22.77 -13.01 -14.84
C LYS A 352 21.74 -12.86 -13.72
N PRO A 353 20.79 -13.80 -13.57
CA PRO A 353 19.93 -13.87 -12.40
C PRO A 353 20.75 -13.80 -11.10
N PRO A 354 20.34 -12.98 -10.12
CA PRO A 354 20.98 -12.87 -8.81
C PRO A 354 21.32 -14.22 -8.18
N GLN A 355 22.52 -14.32 -7.61
CA GLN A 355 23.05 -15.58 -7.05
C GLN A 355 22.97 -15.59 -5.54
N TRP A 356 22.41 -16.65 -4.97
CA TRP A 356 22.41 -16.87 -3.52
C TRP A 356 23.77 -17.40 -3.03
N ILE A 357 24.38 -16.68 -2.09
CA ILE A 357 25.57 -17.09 -1.37
C ILE A 357 25.14 -17.48 0.05
N ASN A 358 25.25 -18.77 0.38
CA ASN A 358 24.91 -19.26 1.71
C ASN A 358 25.89 -18.67 2.76
N GLY A 359 25.34 -18.09 3.82
CA GLY A 359 26.04 -17.80 5.07
C GLY A 359 25.76 -18.90 6.10
N ASN A 360 25.68 -18.51 7.38
CA ASN A 360 25.33 -19.42 8.46
C ASN A 360 23.92 -20.00 8.28
N ASN A 361 23.76 -21.33 8.25
CA ASN A 361 22.49 -22.04 8.00
C ASN A 361 21.77 -21.66 6.68
N GLY A 362 22.39 -20.86 5.80
CA GLY A 362 21.78 -20.33 4.57
C GLY A 362 21.41 -21.42 3.57
N GLU A 363 21.99 -22.61 3.69
CA GLU A 363 21.65 -23.77 2.88
C GLU A 363 20.25 -24.33 3.13
N HIS A 364 19.58 -23.91 4.21
CA HIS A 364 18.16 -24.21 4.49
C HIS A 364 17.19 -23.35 3.66
N LEU A 365 17.64 -22.20 3.13
CA LEU A 365 16.82 -21.32 2.30
C LEU A 365 16.95 -21.67 0.81
N ALA A 366 15.85 -21.61 0.07
CA ALA A 366 15.86 -21.49 -1.38
C ALA A 366 15.46 -20.06 -1.73
N ILE A 367 16.38 -19.32 -2.35
CA ILE A 367 16.15 -17.95 -2.81
C ILE A 367 16.00 -17.99 -4.34
N SER A 368 14.95 -17.37 -4.85
CA SER A 368 14.80 -17.08 -6.27
C SER A 368 14.43 -15.63 -6.49
N THR A 369 14.58 -15.12 -7.71
CA THR A 369 14.40 -13.69 -7.99
C THR A 369 13.75 -13.45 -9.34
N THR A 370 12.83 -12.50 -9.39
CA THR A 370 12.31 -11.92 -10.62
C THR A 370 12.93 -10.53 -10.77
N SER A 371 13.66 -10.33 -11.87
CA SER A 371 14.36 -9.07 -12.16
C SER A 371 14.20 -8.71 -13.64
N PRO A 372 13.96 -7.44 -14.00
CA PRO A 372 14.03 -7.00 -15.39
C PRO A 372 15.46 -7.19 -15.91
N SER A 373 15.59 -7.47 -17.21
CA SER A 373 16.91 -7.58 -17.85
C SER A 373 17.65 -6.24 -17.92
N ALA A 374 16.90 -5.13 -17.89
CA ALA A 374 17.40 -3.76 -17.94
C ALA A 374 17.06 -2.99 -16.65
N ILE A 375 18.02 -2.16 -16.24
CA ILE A 375 17.90 -1.12 -15.21
C ILE A 375 17.85 0.20 -15.97
N TRP A 376 16.67 0.83 -16.04
CA TRP A 376 16.44 2.06 -16.78
C TRP A 376 15.20 2.80 -16.27
N PRO A 377 15.25 4.13 -16.13
CA PRO A 377 16.43 5.01 -16.20
C PRO A 377 17.15 5.05 -14.85
N TYR A 378 18.41 4.63 -14.79
CA TYR A 378 19.22 4.50 -13.55
C TYR A 378 18.66 3.55 -12.45
N PHE A 379 17.37 3.20 -12.47
CA PHE A 379 16.71 2.38 -11.44
C PHE A 379 16.18 1.06 -12.00
N GLY A 380 15.95 0.11 -11.10
CA GLY A 380 15.26 -1.15 -11.38
C GLY A 380 14.65 -1.73 -10.10
N SER A 381 13.73 -2.69 -10.26
CA SER A 381 13.14 -3.42 -9.13
C SER A 381 13.50 -4.91 -9.22
N ILE A 382 13.85 -5.54 -8.10
CA ILE A 382 14.06 -6.99 -8.02
C ILE A 382 13.13 -7.56 -6.96
N GLY A 383 12.21 -8.42 -7.36
CA GLY A 383 11.43 -9.25 -6.45
C GLY A 383 12.26 -10.43 -5.96
N VAL A 384 12.47 -10.53 -4.65
CA VAL A 384 13.17 -11.63 -3.99
C VAL A 384 12.14 -12.56 -3.36
N PHE A 385 12.21 -13.84 -3.70
CA PHE A 385 11.31 -14.89 -3.24
C PHE A 385 12.09 -15.83 -2.31
N ILE A 386 11.65 -15.93 -1.06
CA ILE A 386 12.36 -16.61 0.03
C ILE A 386 11.52 -17.81 0.48
N GLU A 387 12.05 -19.02 0.25
CA GLU A 387 11.41 -20.30 0.59
C GLU A 387 12.27 -21.10 1.60
N VAL A 388 11.64 -21.86 2.49
CA VAL A 388 12.34 -22.79 3.41
C VAL A 388 12.28 -24.21 2.84
N LYS A 389 13.45 -24.82 2.62
CA LYS A 389 13.59 -26.17 2.04
C LYS A 389 13.06 -27.25 2.98
N GLU A 390 12.57 -28.35 2.41
CA GLU A 390 12.03 -29.52 3.13
C GLU A 390 12.96 -30.06 4.22
N LYS A 391 14.27 -30.14 3.96
CA LYS A 391 15.28 -30.55 4.96
C LYS A 391 15.35 -29.67 6.22
N ALA A 392 14.68 -28.52 6.23
CA ALA A 392 14.60 -27.57 7.32
C ALA A 392 13.20 -27.54 7.97
N ALA A 393 12.29 -28.45 7.62
CA ALA A 393 10.90 -28.45 8.11
C ALA A 393 10.74 -28.59 9.64
N ALA A 394 11.79 -29.09 10.30
CA ALA A 394 11.91 -29.22 11.76
C ALA A 394 13.09 -28.39 12.34
N PHE A 395 13.68 -27.49 11.56
CA PHE A 395 14.75 -26.60 12.01
C PHE A 395 14.18 -25.38 12.73
N GLU A 396 14.86 -24.94 13.78
CA GLU A 396 14.57 -23.69 14.49
C GLU A 396 15.87 -22.89 14.63
N GLY A 397 15.88 -21.64 14.18
CA GLY A 397 17.07 -20.79 14.26
C GLY A 397 17.08 -19.65 13.25
N ILE A 398 18.26 -19.04 13.09
CA ILE A 398 18.50 -17.96 12.12
C ILE A 398 19.30 -18.54 10.95
N ALA A 399 18.87 -18.22 9.73
CA ALA A 399 19.57 -18.51 8.48
C ALA A 399 20.00 -17.20 7.81
N GLU A 400 21.25 -17.16 7.38
CA GLU A 400 21.94 -15.97 6.88
C GLU A 400 22.57 -16.24 5.52
N GLY A 401 22.82 -15.17 4.77
CA GLY A 401 23.63 -15.21 3.56
C GLY A 401 23.59 -13.87 2.83
N SER A 402 23.86 -13.90 1.53
CA SER A 402 23.80 -12.70 0.71
C SER A 402 23.37 -13.00 -0.71
N LEU A 403 22.53 -12.13 -1.25
CA LEU A 403 22.16 -12.11 -2.65
C LEU A 403 23.22 -11.30 -3.42
N ARG A 404 23.88 -11.92 -4.39
CA ARG A 404 24.87 -11.30 -5.26
C ARG A 404 24.26 -10.91 -6.59
N LEU A 405 24.37 -9.63 -6.93
CA LEU A 405 23.95 -9.04 -8.19
C LEU A 405 25.17 -8.56 -8.99
N GLU A 406 25.20 -8.86 -10.28
CA GLU A 406 26.21 -8.34 -11.23
C GLU A 406 25.52 -7.37 -12.20
N VAL A 407 25.81 -6.07 -12.03
CA VAL A 407 25.26 -4.98 -12.86
C VAL A 407 26.29 -4.62 -13.93
N GLU A 408 25.91 -4.81 -15.19
CA GLU A 408 26.73 -4.48 -16.35
C GLU A 408 26.40 -3.09 -16.88
N ASN A 409 27.41 -2.23 -16.88
CA ASN A 409 27.40 -0.83 -17.31
C ASN A 409 28.32 -0.71 -18.53
N GLY A 410 27.82 -1.16 -19.68
CA GLY A 410 28.60 -1.26 -20.92
C GLY A 410 29.70 -2.31 -20.80
N ILE A 411 30.95 -1.86 -20.60
CA ILE A 411 32.13 -2.75 -20.49
C ILE A 411 32.46 -3.07 -19.02
N LYS A 412 31.99 -2.24 -18.07
CA LYS A 412 32.25 -2.42 -16.63
C LYS A 412 31.16 -3.30 -16.01
N VAL A 413 31.55 -4.28 -15.20
CA VAL A 413 30.63 -5.02 -14.33
C VAL A 413 30.91 -4.60 -12.88
N ASP A 414 29.90 -4.07 -12.20
CA ASP A 414 29.94 -3.81 -10.76
C ASP A 414 29.18 -4.92 -10.01
N GLU A 415 29.71 -5.32 -8.85
CA GLU A 415 29.11 -6.32 -7.97
C GLU A 415 28.44 -5.65 -6.78
N LEU A 416 27.20 -6.07 -6.47
CA LEU A 416 26.43 -5.68 -5.30
C LEU A 416 26.08 -6.92 -4.48
N LEU A 417 26.33 -6.86 -3.17
CA LEU A 417 25.99 -7.90 -2.21
C LEU A 417 24.94 -7.36 -1.23
N ILE A 418 23.81 -8.06 -1.12
CA ILE A 418 22.67 -7.66 -0.30
C ILE A 418 22.48 -8.73 0.79
N PRO A 419 22.75 -8.43 2.08
CA PRO A 419 22.61 -9.41 3.16
C PRO A 419 21.14 -9.81 3.40
N LEU A 420 20.91 -11.10 3.66
CA LEU A 420 19.63 -11.65 4.09
C LEU A 420 19.80 -12.33 5.46
N THR A 421 18.95 -11.99 6.43
CA THR A 421 18.86 -12.61 7.76
C THR A 421 17.42 -13.03 8.03
N ILE A 422 17.18 -14.35 8.10
CA ILE A 422 15.84 -14.95 8.12
C ILE A 422 15.68 -15.81 9.37
N LYS A 423 14.62 -15.58 10.16
CA LYS A 423 14.23 -16.49 11.25
C LYS A 423 13.40 -17.65 10.70
N ILE A 424 13.84 -18.88 10.94
CA ILE A 424 13.15 -20.11 10.56
C ILE A 424 12.61 -20.81 11.82
N ILE A 425 11.40 -21.36 11.74
CA ILE A 425 10.81 -22.24 12.75
C ILE A 425 10.34 -23.58 12.13
N PRO A 426 10.05 -24.60 12.96
CA PRO A 426 9.37 -25.81 12.51
C PRO A 426 7.99 -25.49 11.92
N THR A 427 7.55 -26.31 10.97
CA THR A 427 6.28 -26.13 10.25
C THR A 427 5.09 -26.11 11.23
N PRO A 428 4.34 -24.99 11.35
CA PRO A 428 3.16 -24.91 12.20
C PRO A 428 2.06 -25.90 11.75
N PRO A 429 1.25 -26.42 12.69
CA PRO A 429 0.13 -27.28 12.36
C PRO A 429 -0.93 -26.49 11.58
N ALA A 430 -1.66 -27.15 10.66
CA ALA A 430 -2.66 -26.50 9.81
C ALA A 430 -3.64 -25.56 10.55
N PRO A 431 -4.20 -25.89 11.74
CA PRO A 431 -5.09 -24.99 12.50
C PRO A 431 -4.45 -23.69 13.03
N LYS A 432 -3.15 -23.47 12.79
CA LYS A 432 -2.45 -22.20 13.02
C LYS A 432 -2.09 -21.45 11.74
N ARG A 433 -2.41 -22.00 10.56
CA ARG A 433 -2.12 -21.42 9.24
C ARG A 433 -3.41 -20.89 8.61
N ILE A 434 -3.40 -19.62 8.25
CA ILE A 434 -4.48 -18.91 7.55
C ILE A 434 -3.97 -18.57 6.15
N LEU A 435 -4.74 -18.93 5.12
CA LEU A 435 -4.52 -18.46 3.76
C LEU A 435 -5.43 -17.26 3.52
N TRP A 436 -4.85 -16.07 3.37
CA TRP A 436 -5.56 -14.86 2.93
C TRP A 436 -5.66 -14.86 1.40
N ASP A 437 -6.85 -14.66 0.87
CA ASP A 437 -7.09 -14.50 -0.56
C ASP A 437 -6.83 -13.06 -1.00
N GLN A 438 -5.65 -12.78 -1.58
CA GLN A 438 -5.33 -11.48 -2.19
C GLN A 438 -5.68 -11.45 -3.68
N PHE A 439 -5.83 -12.62 -4.30
CA PHE A 439 -5.99 -12.73 -5.75
C PHE A 439 -7.34 -12.18 -6.19
N HIS A 440 -8.36 -12.26 -5.34
CA HIS A 440 -9.71 -11.79 -5.64
C HIS A 440 -10.00 -10.34 -5.23
N ASN A 441 -9.04 -9.61 -4.65
CA ASN A 441 -9.14 -8.15 -4.53
C ASN A 441 -8.69 -7.45 -5.83
N ILE A 442 -9.20 -6.26 -6.14
CA ILE A 442 -8.84 -5.46 -7.31
C ILE A 442 -7.88 -4.32 -6.91
N PRO A 443 -6.62 -4.33 -7.39
CA PRO A 443 -5.69 -3.23 -7.10
C PRO A 443 -6.07 -1.95 -7.87
N TYR A 444 -6.33 -0.88 -7.13
CA TYR A 444 -6.69 0.44 -7.65
C TYR A 444 -5.49 1.20 -8.24
N PRO A 445 -5.70 2.15 -9.20
CA PRO A 445 -6.98 2.66 -9.70
C PRO A 445 -7.28 2.23 -11.15
N SER A 446 -7.59 0.96 -11.39
CA SER A 446 -7.99 0.48 -12.74
C SER A 446 -9.46 0.77 -13.09
N ALA A 447 -10.36 0.80 -12.10
CA ALA A 447 -11.81 0.94 -12.29
C ALA A 447 -12.45 1.77 -11.16
N PHE A 448 -13.71 2.15 -11.32
CA PHE A 448 -14.51 2.72 -10.24
C PHE A 448 -15.18 1.58 -9.46
N VAL A 449 -14.53 1.15 -8.38
CA VAL A 449 -15.20 0.45 -7.28
C VAL A 449 -15.57 1.52 -6.24
N PRO A 450 -16.82 1.58 -5.79
CA PRO A 450 -17.23 2.45 -4.69
C PRO A 450 -16.52 2.09 -3.39
N ARG A 451 -16.55 3.02 -2.43
CA ARG A 451 -16.22 2.73 -1.03
C ARG A 451 -17.22 1.75 -0.39
N ASP A 452 -16.79 1.11 0.68
CA ASP A 452 -17.60 0.16 1.45
C ASP A 452 -18.61 0.95 2.28
N ASN A 453 -18.12 1.84 3.16
CA ASN A 453 -18.99 2.70 3.96
C ASN A 453 -19.64 3.82 3.14
N LEU A 454 -20.88 3.57 2.70
CA LEU A 454 -21.67 4.52 1.92
C LEU A 454 -22.01 5.82 2.66
N GLU A 455 -21.83 5.93 3.98
CA GLU A 455 -22.05 7.18 4.71
C GLU A 455 -20.93 8.22 4.44
N ASN A 456 -19.67 7.80 4.25
CA ASN A 456 -18.51 8.63 3.85
C ASN A 456 -18.51 10.08 4.44
N GLN A 457 -18.62 11.17 3.66
CA GLN A 457 -18.93 11.30 2.23
C GLN A 457 -17.75 11.71 1.32
N HIS A 458 -16.56 11.88 1.89
CA HIS A 458 -15.39 12.57 1.32
C HIS A 458 -14.61 11.70 0.32
N ASP A 459 -14.44 10.43 0.64
CA ASP A 459 -13.77 9.45 -0.22
C ASP A 459 -14.84 8.77 -1.06
N LEU A 460 -14.72 8.77 -2.39
CA LEU A 460 -15.79 8.28 -3.29
C LEU A 460 -15.57 6.84 -3.80
N MET A 461 -14.36 6.33 -3.65
CA MET A 461 -13.89 5.04 -4.15
C MET A 461 -13.13 4.38 -3.00
N ASP A 462 -13.13 3.05 -2.94
CA ASP A 462 -12.01 2.41 -2.25
C ASP A 462 -10.75 2.54 -3.12
N VAL A 463 -9.63 2.77 -2.43
CA VAL A 463 -8.30 3.02 -2.97
C VAL A 463 -7.21 2.39 -2.08
N ALA A 464 -7.59 1.65 -1.03
CA ALA A 464 -6.66 1.07 -0.07
C ALA A 464 -5.99 -0.22 -0.58
N GLY A 465 -6.63 -0.89 -1.55
CA GLY A 465 -6.08 -2.05 -2.27
C GLY A 465 -6.03 -3.33 -1.45
N ASP A 466 -6.82 -3.39 -0.38
CA ASP A 466 -7.29 -4.60 0.31
C ASP A 466 -6.20 -5.61 0.64
N HIS A 467 -5.10 -5.08 1.15
CA HIS A 467 -3.94 -5.86 1.50
C HIS A 467 -3.84 -5.98 3.03
N PRO A 468 -3.47 -7.16 3.57
CA PRO A 468 -3.12 -7.34 4.99
C PRO A 468 -2.03 -6.41 5.53
N HIS A 469 -1.44 -5.55 4.69
CA HIS A 469 -0.41 -4.57 5.07
C HIS A 469 -0.79 -3.12 4.69
N THR A 470 -2.00 -2.88 4.16
CA THR A 470 -2.57 -1.55 3.89
C THR A 470 -3.75 -1.28 4.83
N ASN A 471 -4.99 -1.20 4.36
CA ASN A 471 -6.19 -1.04 5.21
C ASN A 471 -6.33 -2.13 6.29
N TYR A 472 -6.04 -3.39 5.95
CA TYR A 472 -6.16 -4.51 6.87
C TYR A 472 -4.94 -4.72 7.81
N HIS A 473 -4.01 -3.75 7.89
CA HIS A 473 -2.77 -3.89 8.67
C HIS A 473 -2.97 -4.17 10.17
N GLN A 474 -4.08 -3.69 10.75
CA GLN A 474 -4.41 -3.90 12.16
C GLN A 474 -4.94 -5.32 12.40
N MET A 475 -5.70 -5.87 11.44
CA MET A 475 -6.12 -7.27 11.46
C MET A 475 -4.90 -8.20 11.36
N TRP A 476 -3.93 -7.90 10.49
CA TRP A 476 -2.67 -8.66 10.41
C TRP A 476 -1.91 -8.67 11.75
N ASN A 477 -1.76 -7.52 12.39
CA ASN A 477 -1.12 -7.41 13.71
C ASN A 477 -1.88 -8.21 14.78
N PHE A 478 -3.22 -8.20 14.74
CA PHE A 478 -4.06 -9.00 15.62
C PHE A 478 -3.88 -10.51 15.39
N LEU A 479 -3.95 -10.99 14.14
CA LEU A 479 -3.83 -12.42 13.80
C LEU A 479 -2.45 -12.98 14.16
N THR A 480 -1.38 -12.24 13.85
CA THR A 480 -0.01 -12.62 14.21
C THR A 480 0.20 -12.56 15.74
N GLY A 481 -0.41 -11.60 16.44
CA GLY A 481 -0.43 -11.52 17.91
C GLY A 481 -1.13 -12.69 18.61
N GLU A 482 -2.22 -13.20 18.03
CA GLU A 482 -2.88 -14.45 18.46
C GLU A 482 -2.09 -15.72 18.08
N GLY A 483 -0.92 -15.54 17.44
CA GLY A 483 0.00 -16.61 17.03
C GLY A 483 -0.55 -17.45 15.87
N PHE A 484 -1.25 -16.83 14.92
CA PHE A 484 -1.52 -17.41 13.61
C PHE A 484 -0.42 -17.04 12.62
N PHE A 485 -0.24 -17.89 11.61
CA PHE A 485 0.63 -17.67 10.48
C PHE A 485 -0.25 -17.36 9.28
N VAL A 486 -0.20 -16.11 8.81
CA VAL A 486 -1.00 -15.65 7.68
C VAL A 486 -0.12 -15.69 6.42
N GLU A 487 -0.62 -16.37 5.40
CA GLU A 487 0.03 -16.48 4.09
C GLU A 487 -0.86 -15.79 3.05
N ILE A 488 -0.28 -14.93 2.23
CA ILE A 488 -1.01 -14.09 1.28
C ILE A 488 -0.96 -14.78 -0.09
N LEU A 489 -2.13 -15.09 -0.65
CA LEU A 489 -2.29 -15.82 -1.92
C LEU A 489 -2.44 -14.85 -3.11
N PRO A 490 -1.45 -14.72 -4.02
CA PRO A 490 -1.49 -13.78 -5.14
C PRO A 490 -1.87 -14.45 -6.48
N PHE A 491 -2.44 -15.66 -6.45
CA PHE A 491 -2.82 -16.46 -7.61
C PHE A 491 -3.98 -17.42 -7.28
N GLU A 492 -4.53 -18.07 -8.30
CA GLU A 492 -5.71 -18.94 -8.16
C GLU A 492 -5.55 -20.15 -7.21
N TYR A 493 -6.61 -20.52 -6.47
CA TYR A 493 -6.60 -21.65 -5.52
C TYR A 493 -6.18 -22.99 -6.15
N SER A 494 -6.43 -23.17 -7.44
CA SER A 494 -6.18 -24.41 -8.19
C SER A 494 -4.69 -24.81 -8.21
N CYS A 495 -3.77 -23.88 -7.95
CA CYS A 495 -2.33 -24.13 -7.90
C CYS A 495 -1.83 -24.70 -6.55
N LEU A 496 -2.68 -24.80 -5.52
CA LEU A 496 -2.25 -25.00 -4.14
C LEU A 496 -2.93 -26.20 -3.46
N ASP A 497 -2.16 -26.93 -2.66
CA ASP A 497 -2.69 -27.90 -1.69
C ASP A 497 -3.27 -27.15 -0.48
N LEU A 498 -4.56 -26.84 -0.55
CA LEU A 498 -5.31 -26.17 0.51
C LEU A 498 -5.35 -26.99 1.82
N GLY A 499 -5.12 -28.32 1.79
CA GLY A 499 -5.11 -29.18 2.98
C GLY A 499 -4.00 -28.86 4.00
N LYS A 500 -3.07 -27.98 3.63
CA LYS A 500 -2.02 -27.44 4.52
C LYS A 500 -2.52 -26.36 5.50
N TYR A 501 -3.70 -25.80 5.26
CA TYR A 501 -4.25 -24.65 5.98
C TYR A 501 -5.44 -25.05 6.86
N GLY A 502 -5.60 -24.36 7.99
CA GLY A 502 -6.77 -24.54 8.86
C GLY A 502 -7.94 -23.68 8.39
N VAL A 503 -7.65 -22.50 7.84
CA VAL A 503 -8.63 -21.53 7.37
C VAL A 503 -8.17 -20.93 6.04
N VAL A 504 -9.05 -20.88 5.06
CA VAL A 504 -9.01 -19.90 3.96
C VAL A 504 -9.88 -18.73 4.37
N MET A 505 -9.35 -17.51 4.24
CA MET A 505 -10.00 -16.27 4.63
C MET A 505 -10.16 -15.38 3.40
N VAL A 506 -11.40 -15.21 2.99
CA VAL A 506 -11.83 -14.32 1.91
C VAL A 506 -12.40 -13.08 2.58
N VAL A 507 -11.85 -11.91 2.26
CA VAL A 507 -12.28 -10.62 2.81
C VAL A 507 -12.34 -9.65 1.67
N ASP A 508 -13.50 -9.02 1.54
CA ASP A 508 -13.88 -8.08 0.49
C ASP A 508 -13.41 -8.48 -0.93
N PRO A 509 -14.03 -9.48 -1.56
CA PRO A 509 -13.63 -9.90 -2.90
C PRO A 509 -14.43 -9.15 -3.99
N GLU A 510 -13.80 -8.30 -4.79
CA GLU A 510 -14.43 -7.67 -5.97
C GLU A 510 -14.38 -8.55 -7.24
N GLU A 511 -13.44 -9.49 -7.31
CA GLU A 511 -13.15 -10.29 -8.50
C GLU A 511 -14.03 -11.55 -8.62
N GLU A 512 -14.18 -12.06 -9.84
CA GLU A 512 -14.84 -13.36 -10.11
C GLU A 512 -13.93 -14.54 -9.75
N PHE A 513 -14.49 -15.70 -9.37
CA PHE A 513 -13.71 -16.93 -9.12
C PHE A 513 -13.69 -17.86 -10.35
N PHE A 514 -12.56 -18.50 -10.66
CA PHE A 514 -12.56 -19.55 -11.70
C PHE A 514 -13.34 -20.80 -11.23
N ARG A 515 -13.95 -21.52 -12.18
CA ARG A 515 -14.71 -22.74 -11.88
C ARG A 515 -13.87 -23.82 -11.19
N ASP A 516 -12.61 -23.98 -11.59
CA ASP A 516 -11.72 -25.01 -11.03
C ASP A 516 -11.27 -24.65 -9.61
N GLU A 517 -11.18 -23.35 -9.29
CA GLU A 517 -10.94 -22.84 -7.95
C GLU A 517 -12.10 -23.10 -6.99
N ILE A 518 -13.33 -22.81 -7.43
CA ILE A 518 -14.55 -23.10 -6.67
C ILE A 518 -14.59 -24.59 -6.32
N VAL A 519 -14.29 -25.47 -7.29
CA VAL A 519 -14.22 -26.92 -7.07
C VAL A 519 -13.11 -27.29 -6.09
N ALA A 520 -11.91 -26.70 -6.21
CA ALA A 520 -10.78 -26.96 -5.32
C ALA A 520 -11.06 -26.56 -3.87
N LEU A 521 -11.57 -25.35 -3.64
CA LEU A 521 -11.93 -24.85 -2.30
C LEU A 521 -13.06 -25.69 -1.70
N GLN A 522 -14.13 -25.94 -2.45
CA GLN A 522 -15.25 -26.75 -1.97
C GLN A 522 -14.81 -28.18 -1.62
N ALA A 523 -13.91 -28.78 -2.40
CA ALA A 523 -13.36 -30.10 -2.09
C ALA A 523 -12.52 -30.08 -0.81
N ALA A 524 -11.65 -29.08 -0.64
CA ALA A 524 -10.83 -28.91 0.57
C ALA A 524 -11.70 -28.73 1.82
N VAL A 525 -12.77 -27.94 1.74
CA VAL A 525 -13.71 -27.72 2.83
C VAL A 525 -14.57 -28.96 3.15
N LYS A 526 -14.97 -29.74 2.14
CA LYS A 526 -15.77 -30.96 2.34
C LYS A 526 -14.95 -32.17 2.82
N TYR A 527 -13.67 -32.28 2.45
CA TYR A 527 -12.90 -33.52 2.55
C TYR A 527 -11.49 -33.40 3.15
N SER A 528 -10.98 -32.20 3.38
CA SER A 528 -9.61 -31.98 3.91
C SER A 528 -9.57 -31.24 5.26
N ASN A 529 -10.71 -31.06 5.94
CA ASN A 529 -10.87 -30.31 7.20
C ASN A 529 -10.35 -28.86 7.12
N VAL A 530 -10.37 -28.26 5.94
CA VAL A 530 -10.09 -26.84 5.73
C VAL A 530 -11.35 -26.05 6.04
N SER A 531 -11.27 -25.00 6.83
CA SER A 531 -12.39 -24.12 7.09
C SER A 531 -12.35 -22.88 6.21
N LEU A 532 -13.50 -22.22 6.05
CA LEU A 532 -13.67 -20.99 5.26
C LEU A 532 -14.20 -19.88 6.17
N ILE A 533 -13.57 -18.71 6.12
CA ILE A 533 -14.09 -17.46 6.67
C ILE A 533 -14.34 -16.53 5.49
N VAL A 534 -15.55 -15.97 5.41
CA VAL A 534 -15.90 -14.92 4.44
C VAL A 534 -16.34 -13.67 5.21
N PHE A 535 -15.66 -12.56 4.97
CA PHE A 535 -16.19 -11.22 5.19
C PHE A 535 -16.47 -10.64 3.81
N ALA A 536 -17.68 -10.16 3.59
CA ALA A 536 -18.08 -9.47 2.38
C ALA A 536 -18.71 -8.12 2.76
N ASP A 537 -19.05 -7.30 1.77
CA ASP A 537 -19.69 -6.00 1.94
C ASP A 537 -21.01 -5.90 1.17
N TRP A 538 -21.52 -4.68 1.01
CA TRP A 538 -22.76 -4.44 0.29
C TRP A 538 -22.71 -4.76 -1.21
N TYR A 539 -23.86 -5.21 -1.71
CA TYR A 539 -24.16 -5.23 -3.15
C TYR A 539 -25.64 -4.89 -3.39
N ASP A 540 -25.91 -3.88 -4.22
CA ASP A 540 -27.26 -3.56 -4.70
C ASP A 540 -27.18 -2.94 -6.10
N ASN A 541 -27.72 -3.65 -7.10
CA ASN A 541 -27.70 -3.22 -8.49
C ASN A 541 -28.25 -1.80 -8.71
N ARG A 542 -29.28 -1.42 -7.96
CA ARG A 542 -29.98 -0.13 -8.09
C ARG A 542 -29.16 1.00 -7.49
N MET A 543 -28.44 0.71 -6.39
CA MET A 543 -27.50 1.67 -5.81
C MET A 543 -26.32 1.88 -6.75
N LEU A 544 -25.79 0.82 -7.37
CA LEU A 544 -24.71 0.91 -8.35
C LEU A 544 -25.08 1.77 -9.56
N ASP A 545 -26.30 1.66 -10.10
CA ASP A 545 -26.75 2.52 -11.20
C ASP A 545 -26.93 4.00 -10.78
N SER A 546 -27.12 4.27 -9.48
CA SER A 546 -27.17 5.63 -8.94
C SER A 546 -25.78 6.28 -8.74
N LEU A 547 -24.72 5.47 -8.67
CA LEU A 547 -23.35 5.93 -8.46
C LEU A 547 -22.66 6.23 -9.81
N GLN A 548 -22.45 7.52 -10.09
CA GLN A 548 -21.70 8.00 -11.25
C GLN A 548 -20.69 9.06 -10.84
N LEU A 549 -19.43 8.85 -11.24
CA LEU A 549 -18.37 9.85 -11.12
C LEU A 549 -18.14 10.48 -12.50
N PHE A 550 -18.06 11.81 -12.58
CA PHE A 550 -17.48 12.47 -13.76
C PHE A 550 -16.02 12.80 -13.44
N ASP A 551 -15.10 12.07 -14.07
CA ASP A 551 -13.69 12.35 -13.95
C ASP A 551 -13.31 13.52 -14.86
N THR A 552 -12.82 14.60 -14.26
CA THR A 552 -12.37 15.79 -14.97
C THR A 552 -11.03 15.61 -15.69
N SER A 553 -10.29 14.54 -15.40
CA SER A 553 -8.99 14.21 -16.00
C SER A 553 -9.20 13.54 -17.36
N THR A 554 -9.91 12.41 -17.41
CA THR A 554 -10.28 11.71 -18.64
C THR A 554 -11.47 12.34 -19.38
N LEU A 555 -12.14 13.34 -18.78
CA LEU A 555 -13.37 13.97 -19.29
C LEU A 555 -14.50 12.96 -19.56
N SER A 556 -14.58 11.90 -18.75
CA SER A 556 -15.46 10.76 -18.96
C SER A 556 -16.33 10.44 -17.73
N LYS A 557 -17.44 9.73 -17.96
CA LYS A 557 -18.31 9.24 -16.89
C LYS A 557 -17.95 7.81 -16.52
N TRP A 558 -17.52 7.63 -15.29
CA TRP A 558 -17.26 6.33 -14.68
C TRP A 558 -18.53 5.85 -13.96
N HIS A 559 -18.81 4.56 -14.06
CA HIS A 559 -19.93 3.88 -13.42
C HIS A 559 -19.36 2.79 -12.51
N ALA A 560 -19.99 2.55 -11.37
CA ALA A 560 -19.54 1.52 -10.43
C ALA A 560 -19.58 0.13 -11.10
N ILE A 561 -18.47 -0.62 -11.03
CA ILE A 561 -18.39 -1.97 -11.64
C ILE A 561 -18.98 -3.07 -10.76
N THR A 562 -18.81 -2.95 -9.43
CA THR A 562 -19.36 -3.83 -8.38
C THR A 562 -19.68 -2.99 -7.12
N GLY A 563 -20.21 -3.61 -6.06
CA GLY A 563 -20.42 -3.03 -4.72
C GLY A 563 -19.12 -2.73 -3.99
N GLY A 564 -19.09 -2.91 -2.67
CA GLY A 564 -17.81 -3.21 -1.99
C GLY A 564 -17.37 -4.57 -2.51
N SER A 565 -17.97 -5.65 -1.99
CA SER A 565 -17.76 -6.99 -2.55
C SER A 565 -18.62 -7.33 -3.79
N ASN A 566 -18.10 -8.23 -4.62
CA ASN A 566 -18.84 -8.98 -5.64
C ASN A 566 -19.64 -10.15 -5.01
N ILE A 567 -20.73 -9.80 -4.33
CA ILE A 567 -21.67 -10.75 -3.72
C ILE A 567 -22.18 -11.83 -4.71
N PRO A 568 -22.46 -11.55 -6.00
CA PRO A 568 -22.78 -12.60 -6.97
C PRO A 568 -21.71 -13.71 -7.07
N ALA A 569 -20.42 -13.35 -7.15
CA ALA A 569 -19.32 -14.30 -7.20
C ALA A 569 -19.16 -15.08 -5.88
N VAL A 570 -19.28 -14.40 -4.73
CA VAL A 570 -19.28 -15.03 -3.40
C VAL A 570 -20.44 -16.03 -3.25
N ASN A 571 -21.61 -15.71 -3.77
CA ASN A 571 -22.78 -16.60 -3.76
C ASN A 571 -22.58 -17.84 -4.65
N GLU A 572 -21.86 -17.74 -5.78
CA GLU A 572 -21.46 -18.93 -6.56
C GLU A 572 -20.45 -19.80 -5.78
N LEU A 573 -19.45 -19.20 -5.12
CA LEU A 573 -18.47 -19.89 -4.29
C LEU A 573 -19.15 -20.72 -3.17
N LEU A 574 -20.16 -20.14 -2.52
CA LEU A 574 -20.88 -20.71 -1.37
C LEU A 574 -22.08 -21.60 -1.74
N ARG A 575 -22.53 -21.60 -3.00
CA ARG A 575 -23.75 -22.25 -3.50
C ARG A 575 -23.93 -23.70 -3.03
N ASP A 576 -22.87 -24.49 -3.07
CA ASP A 576 -22.84 -25.92 -2.73
C ASP A 576 -23.03 -26.21 -1.23
N PHE A 577 -22.90 -25.19 -0.38
CA PHE A 577 -23.16 -25.24 1.06
C PHE A 577 -24.54 -24.68 1.42
N HIS A 578 -25.32 -24.23 0.42
CA HIS A 578 -26.62 -23.58 0.59
C HIS A 578 -26.58 -22.32 1.46
N ILE A 579 -25.50 -21.55 1.35
CA ILE A 579 -25.34 -20.22 1.96
C ILE A 579 -25.45 -19.18 0.83
N ALA A 580 -26.18 -18.09 1.05
CA ALA A 580 -26.20 -16.94 0.15
C ALA A 580 -26.51 -15.63 0.88
N PHE A 581 -25.86 -14.56 0.44
CA PHE A 581 -26.19 -13.17 0.76
C PHE A 581 -27.26 -12.63 -0.21
N GLY A 582 -28.05 -11.65 0.24
CA GLY A 582 -29.06 -10.95 -0.56
C GLY A 582 -28.54 -9.71 -1.28
N ASP A 583 -29.40 -9.15 -2.13
CA ASP A 583 -29.22 -7.84 -2.74
C ASP A 583 -29.93 -6.75 -1.90
N GLY A 584 -29.13 -5.87 -1.31
CA GLY A 584 -29.63 -4.79 -0.45
C GLY A 584 -28.72 -4.50 0.73
N VAL A 585 -28.65 -3.21 1.07
CA VAL A 585 -27.65 -2.66 1.99
C VAL A 585 -28.30 -2.31 3.32
N VAL A 586 -27.71 -2.78 4.42
CA VAL A 586 -28.21 -2.50 5.78
C VAL A 586 -27.12 -1.91 6.68
N TYR A 587 -27.54 -1.06 7.62
CA TYR A 587 -26.67 -0.34 8.57
C TYR A 587 -27.13 -0.48 10.02
N SER A 588 -26.20 -0.66 10.94
CA SER A 588 -26.47 -0.59 12.38
C SER A 588 -25.29 0.05 13.13
N SER A 589 -25.54 1.13 13.85
CA SER A 589 -24.47 1.95 14.46
C SER A 589 -23.70 1.29 15.61
N SER A 590 -24.19 0.15 16.14
CA SER A 590 -23.57 -0.57 17.24
C SER A 590 -24.13 -2.00 17.34
N VAL A 591 -23.33 -2.97 16.97
CA VAL A 591 -23.63 -4.40 16.98
C VAL A 591 -22.80 -5.12 18.07
N SER A 592 -23.40 -6.11 18.73
CA SER A 592 -22.73 -7.03 19.65
C SER A 592 -23.03 -8.47 19.20
N LEU A 593 -22.10 -9.04 18.43
CA LEU A 593 -22.15 -10.41 17.93
C LEU A 593 -20.98 -11.22 18.50
N MET A 594 -21.29 -12.41 19.02
CA MET A 594 -20.31 -13.34 19.64
C MET A 594 -19.52 -12.73 20.83
N ASP A 595 -20.05 -11.67 21.45
CA ASP A 595 -19.45 -10.93 22.56
C ASP A 595 -19.15 -11.83 23.78
N SER A 596 -18.06 -11.52 24.47
CA SER A 596 -17.62 -12.20 25.69
C SER A 596 -17.55 -11.31 26.94
N GLY A 597 -18.21 -10.15 26.91
CA GLY A 597 -18.36 -9.22 28.04
C GLY A 597 -17.21 -8.22 28.20
N ASN A 598 -16.15 -8.36 27.40
CA ASN A 598 -15.01 -7.45 27.33
C ASN A 598 -14.85 -6.80 25.94
N ASP A 599 -15.58 -7.25 24.92
CA ASP A 599 -15.45 -6.73 23.56
C ASP A 599 -16.39 -5.54 23.38
N SER A 600 -15.90 -4.40 22.88
CA SER A 600 -16.74 -3.22 22.65
C SER A 600 -17.62 -3.41 21.42
N SER A 601 -18.91 -3.09 21.49
CA SER A 601 -19.81 -3.11 20.33
C SER A 601 -19.26 -2.31 19.15
N PHE A 602 -19.31 -2.86 17.95
CA PHE A 602 -18.72 -2.28 16.74
C PHE A 602 -19.83 -1.91 15.73
N PRO A 603 -19.67 -0.90 14.87
CA PRO A 603 -20.66 -0.58 13.85
C PRO A 603 -20.73 -1.68 12.79
N TYR A 604 -21.92 -1.84 12.21
CA TYR A 604 -22.17 -2.53 10.95
C TYR A 604 -22.51 -1.47 9.91
N TRP A 605 -21.64 -1.23 8.94
CA TRP A 605 -21.70 -0.04 8.10
C TRP A 605 -22.66 -0.20 6.92
N SER A 606 -22.16 -0.71 5.80
CA SER A 606 -22.92 -0.86 4.57
C SER A 606 -22.70 -2.29 4.13
N GLY A 607 -23.41 -3.21 4.78
CA GLY A 607 -23.23 -4.64 4.58
C GLY A 607 -24.43 -5.34 3.97
N SER A 608 -24.18 -6.55 3.46
CA SER A 608 -25.19 -7.47 2.90
C SER A 608 -25.70 -8.45 3.96
N TYR A 609 -26.98 -8.79 3.94
CA TYR A 609 -27.59 -9.77 4.86
C TYR A 609 -27.75 -11.15 4.21
N LEU A 610 -27.93 -12.20 5.03
CA LEU A 610 -28.10 -13.59 4.57
C LEU A 610 -29.54 -13.86 4.13
N THR A 611 -29.73 -14.45 2.96
CA THR A 611 -31.04 -14.86 2.41
C THR A 611 -31.22 -16.38 2.39
N ASN A 612 -30.13 -17.14 2.40
CA ASN A 612 -30.15 -18.61 2.47
C ASN A 612 -29.07 -19.10 3.44
N PHE A 613 -29.43 -20.04 4.30
CA PHE A 613 -28.50 -20.70 5.20
C PHE A 613 -28.89 -22.18 5.37
N PRO A 614 -27.93 -23.11 5.55
CA PRO A 614 -28.24 -24.52 5.77
C PRO A 614 -28.85 -24.77 7.15
N VAL A 615 -29.84 -25.68 7.18
CA VAL A 615 -30.39 -26.26 8.41
C VAL A 615 -29.25 -26.93 9.19
N GLY A 616 -29.22 -26.72 10.51
CA GLY A 616 -28.14 -27.18 11.38
C GLY A 616 -26.98 -26.19 11.57
N GLY A 617 -27.00 -25.04 10.90
CA GLY A 617 -26.13 -23.90 11.19
C GLY A 617 -26.68 -22.97 12.27
N TYR A 618 -25.86 -22.00 12.69
CA TYR A 618 -26.21 -20.94 13.63
C TYR A 618 -26.21 -19.59 12.90
N LEU A 619 -27.21 -18.76 13.17
CA LEU A 619 -27.33 -17.40 12.62
C LEU A 619 -27.23 -16.33 13.71
N GLY A 620 -26.55 -15.23 13.44
CA GLY A 620 -26.49 -14.04 14.28
C GLY A 620 -27.24 -12.88 13.63
N TYR A 621 -28.07 -12.21 14.41
CA TYR A 621 -29.05 -11.23 13.95
C TYR A 621 -28.78 -9.83 14.51
N ILE A 622 -29.19 -8.80 13.76
CA ILE A 622 -29.13 -7.39 14.18
C ILE A 622 -30.43 -6.65 13.81
N ASP A 623 -30.74 -5.58 14.54
CA ASP A 623 -31.66 -4.56 14.03
C ASP A 623 -30.86 -3.57 13.17
N ALA A 624 -31.35 -3.25 11.98
CA ALA A 624 -30.63 -2.42 11.01
C ALA A 624 -31.56 -1.49 10.21
N VAL A 625 -31.02 -0.40 9.69
CA VAL A 625 -31.69 0.51 8.75
C VAL A 625 -31.45 0.03 7.33
N ASP A 626 -32.51 -0.02 6.53
CA ASP A 626 -32.49 -0.29 5.09
C ASP A 626 -31.87 0.92 4.34
N GLN A 627 -30.55 0.89 4.13
CA GLN A 627 -29.81 1.96 3.45
C GLN A 627 -30.20 2.06 1.97
N SER A 628 -30.52 0.93 1.32
CA SER A 628 -31.07 0.92 -0.04
C SER A 628 -32.36 1.73 -0.14
N ALA A 629 -33.35 1.47 0.72
CA ALA A 629 -34.60 2.22 0.75
C ALA A 629 -34.41 3.69 1.13
N LYS A 630 -33.49 3.98 2.06
CA LYS A 630 -33.15 5.36 2.46
C LYS A 630 -32.56 6.16 1.30
N THR A 631 -31.64 5.55 0.54
CA THR A 631 -30.89 6.23 -0.54
C THR A 631 -31.72 6.37 -1.81
N LEU A 632 -32.39 5.29 -2.25
CA LEU A 632 -33.10 5.24 -3.52
C LEU A 632 -34.50 5.89 -3.44
N ASN A 633 -35.20 5.68 -2.31
CA ASN A 633 -36.61 6.08 -2.16
C ASN A 633 -36.82 7.18 -1.10
N GLY A 634 -35.78 7.63 -0.39
CA GLY A 634 -35.90 8.57 0.72
C GLY A 634 -36.63 8.00 1.95
N SER A 635 -36.75 6.67 2.04
CA SER A 635 -37.56 5.96 3.03
C SER A 635 -36.70 5.39 4.16
N GLU A 636 -36.72 6.00 5.35
CA GLU A 636 -36.14 5.39 6.54
C GLU A 636 -37.03 4.24 7.04
N LYS A 637 -36.61 3.01 6.75
CA LYS A 637 -37.23 1.78 7.21
C LYS A 637 -36.22 1.03 8.08
N THR A 638 -36.61 0.70 9.30
CA THR A 638 -35.85 -0.22 10.17
C THR A 638 -36.33 -1.64 9.91
N LEU A 639 -35.39 -2.55 9.75
CA LEU A 639 -35.57 -4.00 9.71
C LEU A 639 -35.15 -4.56 11.07
N THR A 640 -35.94 -5.47 11.62
CA THR A 640 -35.63 -6.18 12.87
C THR A 640 -35.22 -7.61 12.56
N ASP A 641 -34.38 -8.19 13.40
CA ASP A 641 -33.92 -9.58 13.27
C ASP A 641 -33.33 -9.90 11.86
N VAL A 642 -32.43 -9.05 11.38
CA VAL A 642 -31.72 -9.23 10.10
C VAL A 642 -30.52 -10.18 10.30
N PRO A 643 -30.47 -11.35 9.64
CA PRO A 643 -29.34 -12.27 9.78
C PRO A 643 -28.13 -11.76 9.00
N VAL A 644 -27.03 -11.47 9.70
CA VAL A 644 -25.78 -10.92 9.11
C VAL A 644 -24.54 -11.76 9.38
N LEU A 645 -24.62 -12.70 10.31
CA LEU A 645 -23.57 -13.65 10.69
C LEU A 645 -24.09 -15.08 10.53
N GLY A 646 -23.27 -15.98 10.00
CA GLY A 646 -23.60 -17.40 9.90
C GLY A 646 -22.42 -18.30 10.26
N LEU A 647 -22.66 -19.36 11.05
CA LEU A 647 -21.68 -20.38 11.42
C LEU A 647 -22.21 -21.78 11.06
N TYR A 648 -21.45 -22.54 10.26
CA TYR A 648 -21.86 -23.85 9.76
C TYR A 648 -20.75 -24.89 9.87
N GLN A 649 -21.10 -26.10 10.34
CA GLN A 649 -20.22 -27.27 10.34
C GLN A 649 -20.61 -28.16 9.16
N VAL A 650 -19.69 -28.41 8.22
CA VAL A 650 -19.98 -29.26 7.06
C VAL A 650 -20.19 -30.71 7.53
N PRO A 651 -21.28 -31.39 7.15
CA PRO A 651 -21.64 -32.73 7.63
C PRO A 651 -20.84 -33.83 6.91
N SER A 652 -19.53 -33.84 7.14
CA SER A 652 -18.56 -34.80 6.60
C SER A 652 -17.56 -35.19 7.69
N ILE A 653 -17.03 -36.42 7.64
CA ILE A 653 -16.03 -36.92 8.61
C ILE A 653 -14.76 -36.05 8.59
N TYR A 654 -14.44 -35.47 7.44
CA TYR A 654 -13.34 -34.51 7.23
C TYR A 654 -13.88 -33.14 6.79
N GLY A 655 -15.11 -32.81 7.19
CA GLY A 655 -15.73 -31.53 6.90
C GLY A 655 -15.16 -30.42 7.78
N GLY A 656 -14.64 -29.37 7.15
CA GLY A 656 -14.32 -28.13 7.82
C GLY A 656 -15.57 -27.35 8.22
N ARG A 657 -15.36 -26.09 8.58
CA ARG A 657 -16.40 -25.17 9.05
C ARG A 657 -16.42 -23.91 8.20
N ILE A 658 -17.59 -23.31 8.06
CA ILE A 658 -17.80 -22.09 7.30
C ILE A 658 -18.32 -21.03 8.26
N ALA A 659 -17.69 -19.86 8.28
CA ALA A 659 -18.18 -18.68 8.97
C ALA A 659 -18.31 -17.54 7.96
N VAL A 660 -19.48 -16.90 7.91
CA VAL A 660 -19.79 -15.82 6.97
C VAL A 660 -20.27 -14.59 7.72
N PHE A 661 -19.82 -13.42 7.32
CA PHE A 661 -20.26 -12.13 7.84
C PHE A 661 -20.35 -11.11 6.70
N GLY A 662 -21.38 -10.27 6.72
CA GLY A 662 -21.74 -9.43 5.57
C GLY A 662 -21.24 -7.99 5.58
N ASP A 663 -20.29 -7.64 6.45
CA ASP A 663 -19.60 -6.34 6.47
C ASP A 663 -18.10 -6.56 6.80
N SER A 664 -17.18 -6.17 5.92
CA SER A 664 -15.72 -6.26 6.15
C SER A 664 -15.14 -4.99 6.79
N SER A 665 -15.86 -3.86 6.74
CA SER A 665 -15.42 -2.54 7.22
C SER A 665 -14.96 -2.55 8.69
N CYS A 666 -15.42 -3.51 9.50
CA CYS A 666 -14.99 -3.67 10.90
C CYS A 666 -13.57 -4.26 11.07
N LEU A 667 -12.95 -4.71 9.98
CA LEU A 667 -11.55 -5.13 9.86
C LEU A 667 -10.68 -4.06 9.19
N ASP A 668 -11.28 -3.20 8.36
CA ASP A 668 -10.64 -2.11 7.63
C ASP A 668 -10.32 -0.90 8.54
N SER A 669 -9.07 -0.43 8.53
CA SER A 669 -8.64 0.73 9.35
C SER A 669 -8.72 2.11 8.68
N ASN A 670 -9.08 2.15 7.39
CA ASN A 670 -9.29 3.34 6.57
C ASN A 670 -10.73 3.84 6.58
N VAL A 671 -11.72 2.97 6.80
CA VAL A 671 -13.16 3.32 6.89
C VAL A 671 -13.51 4.25 8.08
N HIS A 672 -12.53 4.61 8.93
CA HIS A 672 -12.75 5.22 10.24
C HIS A 672 -12.03 6.56 10.48
N PRO A 673 -12.75 7.63 10.88
CA PRO A 673 -12.16 8.91 11.29
C PRO A 673 -11.53 8.82 12.71
N ALA A 674 -10.31 8.28 12.77
CA ALA A 674 -9.19 8.46 13.71
C ALA A 674 -9.37 8.43 15.26
N ALA A 675 -10.57 8.64 15.83
CA ALA A 675 -10.73 8.88 17.28
C ALA A 675 -11.48 7.78 18.05
N LYS A 676 -12.25 6.92 17.38
CA LYS A 676 -13.12 5.89 18.00
C LYS A 676 -13.37 4.67 17.10
N PHE A 677 -12.36 4.20 16.35
CA PHE A 677 -12.51 2.92 15.66
C PHE A 677 -12.75 1.80 16.69
N ARG A 678 -13.66 0.88 16.38
CA ARG A 678 -13.94 -0.32 17.16
C ARG A 678 -13.95 -1.50 16.22
N HIS A 679 -12.95 -2.35 16.34
CA HIS A 679 -12.80 -3.55 15.52
C HIS A 679 -13.79 -4.64 15.90
N CYS A 680 -14.11 -5.51 14.95
CA CYS A 680 -14.75 -6.80 15.21
C CYS A 680 -13.74 -7.92 15.56
N PHE A 681 -12.50 -7.60 15.97
CA PHE A 681 -11.47 -8.61 16.29
C PHE A 681 -11.87 -9.60 17.39
N GLY A 682 -12.73 -9.19 18.33
CA GLY A 682 -13.35 -10.10 19.31
C GLY A 682 -14.19 -11.19 18.61
N MET A 683 -15.08 -10.80 17.70
CA MET A 683 -15.87 -11.71 16.86
C MET A 683 -14.97 -12.58 15.97
N LEU A 684 -13.96 -11.99 15.30
CA LEU A 684 -13.00 -12.74 14.49
C LEU A 684 -12.25 -13.80 15.31
N ARG A 685 -11.84 -13.51 16.55
CA ARG A 685 -11.26 -14.50 17.47
C ARG A 685 -12.20 -15.70 17.68
N LYS A 686 -13.50 -15.43 17.90
CA LYS A 686 -14.50 -16.50 18.09
C LYS A 686 -14.75 -17.28 16.79
N MET A 687 -14.81 -16.62 15.65
CA MET A 687 -14.90 -17.27 14.33
C MET A 687 -13.69 -18.19 14.12
N LEU A 688 -12.48 -17.76 14.45
CA LEU A 688 -11.26 -18.57 14.39
C LEU A 688 -11.25 -19.74 15.39
N HIS A 689 -11.79 -19.57 16.60
CA HIS A 689 -11.96 -20.68 17.55
C HIS A 689 -12.99 -21.71 17.08
N PHE A 690 -14.08 -21.27 16.45
CA PHE A 690 -15.03 -22.16 15.80
C PHE A 690 -14.36 -22.90 14.63
N THR A 691 -13.81 -22.17 13.65
CA THR A 691 -13.27 -22.75 12.42
C THR A 691 -12.02 -23.61 12.61
N ASN A 692 -11.21 -23.38 13.65
CA ASN A 692 -10.07 -24.24 13.96
C ASN A 692 -10.42 -25.32 15.01
N GLY A 693 -11.05 -24.93 16.12
CA GLY A 693 -11.26 -25.80 17.29
C GLY A 693 -12.64 -26.47 17.43
N ALA A 694 -13.61 -26.11 16.57
CA ALA A 694 -15.02 -26.51 16.69
C ALA A 694 -15.67 -26.06 18.02
N VAL A 695 -15.09 -25.03 18.65
CA VAL A 695 -15.60 -24.41 19.86
C VAL A 695 -16.68 -23.41 19.45
N LEU A 696 -17.94 -23.75 19.71
CA LEU A 696 -19.04 -22.79 19.58
C LEU A 696 -18.86 -21.65 20.60
N PRO A 697 -19.15 -20.40 20.24
CA PRO A 697 -19.25 -19.32 21.23
C PRO A 697 -20.31 -19.69 22.27
N SER A 698 -19.97 -19.56 23.55
CA SER A 698 -20.84 -19.95 24.65
C SER A 698 -22.01 -18.98 24.81
N THR A 699 -23.24 -19.49 24.74
CA THR A 699 -24.43 -18.77 25.21
C THR A 699 -24.52 -18.85 26.75
N ASN A 700 -24.80 -17.71 27.41
CA ASN A 700 -24.92 -17.51 28.88
C ASN A 700 -23.58 -17.27 29.62
N SER A 701 -23.50 -16.41 30.65
CA SER A 701 -24.48 -16.21 31.73
C SER A 701 -24.95 -14.76 32.01
N PRO A 702 -26.25 -14.54 32.32
CA PRO A 702 -26.76 -13.28 32.86
C PRO A 702 -26.57 -13.19 34.38
N GLN A 703 -25.87 -12.15 34.85
CA GLN A 703 -25.94 -11.67 36.24
C GLN A 703 -25.81 -10.14 36.30
N ASP A 704 -26.77 -9.42 35.72
CA ASP A 704 -27.06 -8.04 36.14
C ASP A 704 -28.50 -7.64 35.77
N GLU A 705 -29.46 -7.85 36.67
CA GLU A 705 -30.88 -7.46 36.51
C GLU A 705 -31.10 -5.92 36.65
N SER A 706 -30.12 -5.10 36.25
CA SER A 706 -30.15 -3.65 36.48
C SER A 706 -29.85 -2.76 35.27
N ALA A 707 -29.44 -3.31 34.12
CA ALA A 707 -29.12 -2.56 32.91
C ALA A 707 -30.34 -2.26 32.03
N SER A 708 -31.21 -1.33 32.46
CA SER A 708 -32.37 -0.88 31.68
C SER A 708 -32.00 0.12 30.56
N ALA A 709 -31.35 -0.34 29.49
CA ALA A 709 -31.21 0.40 28.22
C ALA A 709 -30.80 -0.49 27.03
N GLY A 710 -31.73 -0.76 26.11
CA GLY A 710 -31.43 -0.99 24.68
C GLY A 710 -30.41 -2.07 24.28
N LEU A 711 -30.20 -3.13 25.06
CA LEU A 711 -29.31 -4.23 24.68
C LEU A 711 -29.98 -5.12 23.61
N GLN A 712 -29.40 -5.10 22.40
CA GLN A 712 -29.76 -6.03 21.32
C GLN A 712 -29.51 -7.48 21.74
N ARG A 713 -30.31 -8.39 21.17
CA ARG A 713 -30.48 -9.75 21.66
C ARG A 713 -29.51 -10.71 20.97
N LEU A 714 -28.53 -11.21 21.72
CA LEU A 714 -27.49 -12.12 21.21
C LEU A 714 -28.02 -13.57 21.16
N GLU A 715 -28.96 -13.83 20.26
CA GLU A 715 -29.50 -15.16 19.99
C GLU A 715 -28.85 -15.76 18.74
N LEU A 716 -27.83 -16.60 18.95
CA LEU A 716 -27.35 -17.52 17.91
C LEU A 716 -28.39 -18.62 17.72
N GLU A 717 -29.39 -18.36 16.89
CA GLU A 717 -30.46 -19.33 16.65
C GLU A 717 -29.97 -20.50 15.78
N PHE A 718 -30.33 -21.71 16.19
CA PHE A 718 -30.08 -22.92 15.42
C PHE A 718 -31.16 -23.07 14.34
N VAL A 719 -30.75 -23.05 13.07
CA VAL A 719 -31.69 -23.10 11.93
C VAL A 719 -32.35 -24.48 11.88
N ALA A 720 -33.60 -24.54 12.34
CA ALA A 720 -34.43 -25.75 12.33
C ALA A 720 -35.41 -25.83 11.13
N ASP A 721 -35.80 -24.69 10.57
CA ASP A 721 -36.67 -24.55 9.39
C ASP A 721 -36.17 -23.38 8.52
N LYS A 722 -36.35 -23.48 7.20
CA LYS A 722 -35.97 -22.42 6.23
C LYS A 722 -36.97 -21.27 6.15
N SER A 723 -38.18 -21.43 6.70
CA SER A 723 -39.27 -20.46 6.59
C SER A 723 -39.06 -19.13 7.33
N GLN A 724 -38.02 -19.01 8.16
CA GLN A 724 -37.66 -17.78 8.88
C GLN A 724 -36.71 -16.85 8.11
N LEU A 725 -36.17 -17.28 6.97
CA LEU A 725 -35.32 -16.43 6.13
C LEU A 725 -36.19 -15.55 5.21
N HIS A 726 -35.78 -14.30 5.00
CA HIS A 726 -36.50 -13.40 4.09
C HIS A 726 -36.61 -14.02 2.68
N PRO A 727 -37.79 -13.99 2.05
CA PRO A 727 -38.02 -14.67 0.79
C PRO A 727 -37.13 -14.09 -0.31
N LEU A 728 -36.59 -14.98 -1.15
CA LEU A 728 -35.89 -14.62 -2.38
C LEU A 728 -36.70 -13.59 -3.16
N VAL A 729 -36.17 -12.38 -3.30
CA VAL A 729 -36.63 -11.46 -4.34
C VAL A 729 -36.00 -11.94 -5.64
N ASP A 730 -36.73 -12.82 -6.33
CA ASP A 730 -36.41 -13.18 -7.70
C ASP A 730 -36.47 -11.89 -8.53
N LEU A 731 -35.31 -11.38 -8.96
CA LEU A 731 -35.22 -10.17 -9.78
C LEU A 731 -35.92 -10.44 -11.11
N GLN A 732 -37.15 -9.94 -11.23
CA GLN A 732 -37.87 -9.92 -12.50
C GLN A 732 -37.07 -9.11 -13.54
N ASP A 733 -37.13 -9.53 -14.80
CA ASP A 733 -36.35 -9.03 -15.94
C ASP A 733 -36.59 -7.53 -16.28
N GLU A 734 -36.17 -6.60 -15.41
CA GLU A 734 -36.05 -5.19 -15.75
C GLU A 734 -34.57 -4.79 -15.86
N ASP A 735 -34.19 -4.27 -17.04
CA ASP A 735 -32.88 -3.74 -17.42
C ASP A 735 -31.66 -4.68 -17.51
N ILE A 736 -31.87 -5.85 -18.16
CA ILE A 736 -30.81 -6.72 -18.74
C ILE A 736 -29.73 -5.91 -19.51
N TRP A 737 -30.09 -4.80 -20.16
CA TRP A 737 -29.13 -3.95 -20.87
C TRP A 737 -28.11 -3.29 -19.94
N HIS A 738 -28.54 -2.76 -18.79
CA HIS A 738 -27.67 -2.10 -17.82
C HIS A 738 -26.71 -3.08 -17.16
N LEU A 739 -27.22 -4.25 -16.74
CA LEU A 739 -26.41 -5.36 -16.26
C LEU A 739 -25.36 -5.80 -17.27
N ARG A 740 -25.74 -5.94 -18.55
CA ARG A 740 -24.80 -6.32 -19.63
C ARG A 740 -23.78 -5.23 -19.93
N ALA A 741 -24.15 -3.95 -19.84
CA ALA A 741 -23.22 -2.84 -20.02
C ALA A 741 -22.19 -2.80 -18.88
N ARG A 742 -22.63 -2.94 -17.62
CA ARG A 742 -21.75 -3.01 -16.44
C ARG A 742 -20.83 -4.23 -16.50
N TYR A 743 -21.34 -5.40 -16.85
CA TYR A 743 -20.53 -6.62 -17.04
C TYR A 743 -19.47 -6.46 -18.14
N ASN A 744 -19.81 -5.83 -19.27
CA ASN A 744 -18.83 -5.53 -20.32
C ASN A 744 -17.76 -4.52 -19.87
N GLU A 745 -18.08 -3.60 -18.96
CA GLU A 745 -17.12 -2.68 -18.37
C GLU A 745 -16.22 -3.40 -17.37
N PHE A 746 -16.80 -4.16 -16.44
CA PHE A 746 -16.09 -4.96 -15.45
C PHE A 746 -15.12 -5.95 -16.12
N ALA A 747 -15.53 -6.60 -17.21
CA ALA A 747 -14.68 -7.50 -17.98
C ALA A 747 -13.46 -6.84 -18.66
N LYS A 748 -13.36 -5.50 -18.70
CA LYS A 748 -12.13 -4.80 -19.11
C LYS A 748 -11.08 -4.74 -18.00
N HIS A 749 -11.50 -4.89 -16.75
CA HIS A 749 -10.66 -4.70 -15.55
C HIS A 749 -10.42 -6.00 -14.79
N SER A 750 -11.42 -6.90 -14.80
CA SER A 750 -11.36 -8.23 -14.20
C SER A 750 -10.28 -9.12 -14.84
N LYS A 751 -9.35 -9.58 -14.02
CA LYS A 751 -8.28 -10.53 -14.36
C LYS A 751 -8.87 -11.86 -14.86
N VAL A 752 -9.92 -12.32 -14.19
CA VAL A 752 -10.56 -13.62 -14.39
C VAL A 752 -11.44 -13.62 -15.65
N LEU A 753 -12.26 -12.57 -15.84
CA LEU A 753 -13.08 -12.44 -17.05
C LEU A 753 -12.21 -12.23 -18.30
N GLN A 754 -11.17 -11.40 -18.26
CA GLN A 754 -10.22 -11.27 -19.38
C GLN A 754 -9.62 -12.63 -19.79
N ALA A 755 -9.14 -13.42 -18.83
CA ALA A 755 -8.57 -14.74 -19.08
C ALA A 755 -9.60 -15.71 -19.70
N SER A 756 -10.86 -15.65 -19.25
CA SER A 756 -11.94 -16.51 -19.75
C SER A 756 -12.36 -16.24 -21.20
N GLN A 757 -12.18 -15.00 -21.69
CA GLN A 757 -12.59 -14.61 -23.05
C GLN A 757 -11.61 -15.10 -24.14
N GLY A 758 -10.41 -15.54 -23.76
CA GLY A 758 -9.36 -16.03 -24.65
C GLY A 758 -9.68 -17.38 -25.31
N ARG A 759 -10.42 -17.37 -26.43
CA ARG A 759 -10.76 -18.56 -27.24
C ARG A 759 -9.55 -19.23 -27.91
N SER A 760 -8.70 -19.93 -27.15
CA SER A 760 -7.91 -21.10 -27.61
C SER A 760 -7.02 -21.73 -26.52
N THR A 761 -6.68 -21.00 -25.46
CA THR A 761 -5.90 -21.55 -24.33
C THR A 761 -6.41 -21.00 -23.00
N HIS A 762 -6.96 -21.87 -22.15
CA HIS A 762 -7.03 -21.58 -20.71
C HIS A 762 -5.59 -21.40 -20.19
N ARG A 763 -5.14 -20.16 -20.05
CA ARG A 763 -3.89 -19.82 -19.38
C ARG A 763 -4.19 -19.70 -17.90
N SER A 764 -4.16 -20.84 -17.21
CA SER A 764 -4.05 -20.87 -15.76
C SER A 764 -2.85 -20.01 -15.32
N PHE A 765 -3.05 -19.14 -14.34
CA PHE A 765 -2.03 -18.26 -13.79
C PHE A 765 -0.94 -19.04 -13.04
N CYS A 766 -1.17 -20.32 -12.70
CA CYS A 766 -0.18 -21.21 -12.08
C CYS A 766 1.18 -21.22 -12.81
N LYS A 767 1.21 -21.03 -14.14
CA LYS A 767 2.47 -21.09 -14.91
C LYS A 767 3.49 -20.03 -14.55
N PHE A 768 3.07 -18.87 -14.05
CA PHE A 768 4.02 -17.82 -13.63
C PHE A 768 4.77 -18.21 -12.34
N PHE A 769 4.08 -18.84 -11.38
CA PHE A 769 4.66 -19.23 -10.09
C PHE A 769 5.28 -20.63 -10.08
N ALA A 770 4.84 -21.55 -10.95
CA ALA A 770 5.35 -22.92 -11.03
C ALA A 770 6.77 -23.06 -11.62
N LYS A 771 7.45 -21.95 -11.95
CA LYS A 771 8.77 -21.91 -12.61
C LYS A 771 8.81 -22.63 -13.98
N GLU A 772 7.66 -22.86 -14.61
CA GLU A 772 7.59 -23.29 -16.01
C GLU A 772 7.64 -22.08 -16.94
N GLN A 773 8.66 -22.02 -17.80
CA GLN A 773 8.71 -21.00 -18.85
C GLN A 773 7.46 -21.10 -19.75
N CYS A 774 6.86 -19.95 -20.08
CA CYS A 774 5.86 -19.84 -21.12
C CYS A 774 6.48 -20.19 -22.49
N ILE A 775 6.60 -21.48 -22.79
CA ILE A 775 6.85 -21.94 -24.16
C ILE A 775 5.57 -21.67 -24.94
N GLU A 776 5.63 -20.70 -25.85
CA GLU A 776 4.57 -20.48 -26.82
C GLU A 776 4.37 -21.76 -27.62
N ALA A 777 3.13 -22.26 -27.66
CA ALA A 777 2.79 -23.38 -28.53
C ALA A 777 2.80 -22.88 -29.98
N THR A 778 3.97 -22.90 -30.61
CA THR A 778 4.09 -22.68 -32.05
C THR A 778 3.25 -23.73 -32.77
N THR A 779 2.22 -23.26 -33.47
CA THR A 779 1.34 -24.08 -34.32
C THR A 779 2.10 -24.57 -35.55
N GLU A 780 2.99 -25.54 -35.38
CA GLU A 780 3.47 -26.35 -36.49
C GLU A 780 2.40 -27.37 -36.85
N SER A 781 1.75 -27.12 -37.99
CA SER A 781 0.84 -28.04 -38.63
C SER A 781 1.59 -29.32 -39.04
N VAL A 782 1.24 -30.45 -38.42
CA VAL A 782 1.60 -31.78 -38.94
C VAL A 782 0.34 -32.41 -39.51
N THR A 783 0.43 -32.77 -40.80
CA THR A 783 -0.58 -33.44 -41.63
C THR A 783 -0.82 -34.88 -41.21
#